data_AF-A0A975TFB4-F1
#
_entry.id   AF-A0A975TFB4-F1
#
_cell.length_a   1.000
_cell.length_b   1.000
_cell.length_c   1.000
_cell.angle_alpha   90.00
_cell.angle_beta   90.00
_cell.angle_gamma   90.00
#
_symmetry.space_group_name_H-M   'P 1'
#
loop_
_entity.id
_entity.type
_entity.pdbx_description
1 polymer ?
#
loop_
_entity_poly.entity_id
_entity_poly.type
_entity_poly.pdbx_seq_one_letter_code
_entity_poly.pdbx_strand_id
1 'polypeptide(L)'
;MTSSEGSRLSRRTLLRTTAAAGAGAAATVIHPGAASAAPATPLTAHDQPSAGQKKGRIPTPAEYFGTPIGTEGFLAQWHKMVPYFELIGARSDRVKYEEIGKTTQGHPYVLLTISSPKNLADLDKLVATNARLADPRGLSEAEAKKLATKSKPFYYVQAGIHSTEVGNSQAAIEWAHRLATEQSDYIEEILDNLVILLQPCQNPDGLVLVNDYFAATAGTSYSRTYPDLYQKYTGHDDNRDWIMLTQVESKYNVSILNKYRPHVFQDSHGAGANAPRLFTPPYLSPYDPNIDTILVQGTNTVGLAMQRGMTVAGMKGNGWGSTYDYWSPSRQYCVYHGSARILTEAAAASNLAYPNVGTKPLGQQTTDINFIEPYDSNTWTLRDIIDWVSQAFYSGLEAVAYDTYNWLYNSYRVGVKAVTRTSPYAYVIPAGQRDPQAVRDALEIFHLGAVEIHEARAAFTAGGKQYPAGSYIIHLRQPYAGFVKTLLEVQNYPQLLQYPGGPPQRPYDTTAQTLPMLLGFEADLIEAPFSADARLLNSVKPSAVATPSTPPRGGAYAIGPESYGVFRIVAALQQADIPTFRAAARFTDGGRTYPAGTFLVPPSPTARELLRTQSKNTGIPVSAVGAVPAVAGVQLKPGTRIGLLKPPDNMPSGWLMWTFDQYGVDYSVVEAGDYADLAGTYDAIIMPDGVSRNSIVNGLSATRYPPEWAWAFGVGTTGWNQLHDFVTGGGTLVAYGSGTATAQSLFSLPITSTLPGGSNSDFYCPGSLLSQEFDTDNPAAWGVPADNPVWFVSNDAYRLTSTSTYPVEVIAKYPGTDEQLKSGWLIGGEHLNAAVNGLSWTIGKGYVVTFGNEIGFRTWNRSEQRTLFNAAYYGPSTKLTADQFQRLGK
;
A
#
# COMPACT_ATOMS: atom_id res chain seq x y z
N MET A 1 -0.31 -41.18 -63.12
CA MET A 1 0.81 -41.50 -62.23
C MET A 1 0.75 -40.51 -61.08
N THR A 2 -0.15 -40.72 -60.11
CA THR A 2 0.05 -41.42 -58.82
C THR A 2 0.92 -40.56 -57.88
N SER A 3 0.34 -39.73 -57.00
CA SER A 3 -0.32 -40.02 -55.69
C SER A 3 0.63 -39.56 -54.56
N SER A 4 0.28 -38.94 -53.44
CA SER A 4 -0.95 -38.62 -52.68
C SER A 4 -0.50 -37.62 -51.58
N GLU A 5 -1.12 -36.46 -51.37
CA GLU A 5 -2.29 -36.16 -50.50
C GLU A 5 -2.24 -36.64 -49.02
N GLY A 6 -2.65 -35.73 -48.11
CA GLY A 6 -3.13 -36.00 -46.74
C GLY A 6 -2.34 -35.27 -45.64
N SER A 7 -2.56 -34.00 -45.27
CA SER A 7 -3.72 -33.31 -44.67
C SER A 7 -3.94 -33.51 -43.16
N ARG A 8 -4.00 -32.37 -42.45
CA ARG A 8 -4.90 -31.99 -41.32
C ARG A 8 -4.46 -32.22 -39.87
N LEU A 9 -4.04 -31.09 -39.27
CA LEU A 9 -4.49 -30.60 -37.95
C LEU A 9 -6.02 -30.74 -37.77
N SER A 10 -6.47 -31.18 -36.61
CA SER A 10 -7.80 -30.86 -36.07
C SER A 10 -7.96 -31.28 -34.60
N ARG A 11 -8.24 -30.27 -33.77
CA ARG A 11 -9.02 -30.22 -32.53
C ARG A 11 -9.87 -31.46 -32.19
N ARG A 12 -9.95 -31.76 -30.88
CA ARG A 12 -11.12 -32.44 -30.28
C ARG A 12 -11.57 -31.76 -28.99
N THR A 13 -12.75 -31.18 -29.10
CA THR A 13 -13.69 -30.77 -28.04
C THR A 13 -14.78 -31.83 -27.94
N LEU A 14 -15.26 -32.16 -26.73
CA LEU A 14 -16.54 -32.84 -26.40
C LEU A 14 -16.65 -32.74 -24.85
N LEU A 15 -17.72 -32.28 -24.19
CA LEU A 15 -19.17 -32.52 -24.35
C LEU A 15 -20.03 -31.43 -23.67
N ARG A 16 -21.27 -31.24 -24.18
CA ARG A 16 -22.42 -30.61 -23.48
C ARG A 16 -23.73 -31.34 -23.84
N THR A 17 -24.70 -31.23 -22.91
CA THR A 17 -26.14 -31.61 -22.91
C THR A 17 -26.45 -33.08 -22.58
N THR A 18 -27.45 -33.46 -21.73
CA THR A 18 -28.81 -32.93 -21.51
C THR A 18 -29.34 -33.13 -20.05
N ALA A 19 -30.45 -32.43 -19.73
CA ALA A 19 -31.20 -32.42 -18.46
C ALA A 19 -32.48 -33.29 -18.49
N ALA A 20 -33.03 -33.68 -17.32
CA ALA A 20 -34.48 -33.61 -16.99
C ALA A 20 -34.83 -34.09 -15.55
N ALA A 21 -35.48 -33.18 -14.81
CA ALA A 21 -36.57 -33.25 -13.82
C ALA A 21 -36.91 -34.51 -12.97
N GLY A 22 -37.21 -34.24 -11.70
CA GLY A 22 -38.07 -35.05 -10.82
C GLY A 22 -38.32 -34.36 -9.46
N ALA A 23 -39.54 -33.87 -9.24
CA ALA A 23 -40.00 -33.18 -8.04
C ALA A 23 -40.48 -34.13 -6.93
N GLY A 24 -40.42 -33.69 -5.66
CA GLY A 24 -41.07 -34.33 -4.52
C GLY A 24 -40.89 -33.50 -3.25
N ALA A 25 -42.00 -33.14 -2.59
CA ALA A 25 -42.14 -32.04 -1.64
C ALA A 25 -42.21 -32.46 -0.16
N ALA A 26 -42.01 -31.45 0.71
CA ALA A 26 -42.60 -31.23 2.06
C ALA A 26 -42.14 -32.12 3.24
N ALA A 27 -42.02 -31.66 4.50
CA ALA A 27 -42.03 -30.34 5.15
C ALA A 27 -41.75 -30.51 6.68
N THR A 28 -41.29 -29.42 7.34
CA THR A 28 -41.60 -28.96 8.74
C THR A 28 -41.10 -29.79 9.96
N VAL A 29 -40.63 -29.31 11.13
CA VAL A 29 -40.76 -28.11 12.03
C VAL A 29 -39.48 -28.09 12.95
N ILE A 30 -38.65 -27.04 13.09
CA ILE A 30 -38.64 -25.83 13.97
C ILE A 30 -38.35 -26.01 15.51
N HIS A 31 -37.16 -25.51 15.92
CA HIS A 31 -36.70 -24.78 17.14
C HIS A 31 -36.61 -25.43 18.56
N PRO A 32 -35.94 -24.78 19.55
CA PRO A 32 -34.72 -23.93 19.56
C PRO A 32 -33.74 -24.31 20.72
N GLY A 33 -32.56 -23.67 20.84
CA GLY A 33 -31.89 -23.60 22.15
C GLY A 33 -30.38 -23.33 22.18
N ALA A 34 -30.05 -22.08 22.49
CA ALA A 34 -29.00 -21.60 23.39
C ALA A 34 -27.50 -21.97 23.21
N ALA A 35 -26.72 -20.88 23.24
CA ALA A 35 -25.28 -20.82 23.42
C ALA A 35 -24.75 -21.58 24.64
N SER A 36 -23.57 -22.20 24.49
CA SER A 36 -22.57 -22.25 25.56
C SER A 36 -21.16 -22.31 24.97
N ALA A 37 -20.32 -21.41 25.43
CA ALA A 37 -18.90 -21.35 25.17
C ALA A 37 -18.12 -22.52 25.82
N ALA A 38 -16.87 -22.66 25.37
CA ALA A 38 -15.70 -23.36 25.93
C ALA A 38 -15.35 -24.76 25.36
N PRO A 39 -14.09 -25.21 25.42
CA PRO A 39 -12.80 -24.50 25.53
C PRO A 39 -11.83 -24.84 24.37
N ALA A 40 -10.77 -24.03 24.24
CA ALA A 40 -9.66 -24.28 23.35
C ALA A 40 -8.91 -25.58 23.73
N THR A 41 -8.80 -26.51 22.78
CA THR A 41 -7.88 -27.66 22.86
C THR A 41 -6.51 -27.26 22.32
N PRO A 42 -5.40 -27.75 22.90
CA PRO A 42 -4.06 -27.38 22.48
C PRO A 42 -3.71 -28.00 21.12
N LEU A 43 -3.04 -27.22 20.28
CA LEU A 43 -2.33 -27.68 19.08
C LEU A 43 -1.33 -28.78 19.45
N THR A 44 -1.67 -30.03 19.15
CA THR A 44 -0.71 -31.13 19.15
C THR A 44 0.10 -31.12 17.85
N ALA A 45 1.41 -31.29 17.99
CA ALA A 45 2.39 -31.35 16.92
C ALA A 45 1.95 -32.25 15.75
N HIS A 46 2.16 -31.75 14.53
CA HIS A 46 1.94 -32.49 13.28
C HIS A 46 2.89 -33.71 13.21
N ASP A 47 2.35 -34.90 13.45
CA ASP A 47 2.97 -36.14 12.99
C ASP A 47 2.97 -36.15 11.45
N GLN A 48 4.15 -36.30 10.87
CA GLN A 48 4.35 -36.56 9.45
C GLN A 48 3.68 -37.89 9.08
N PRO A 49 2.77 -37.96 8.10
CA PRO A 49 2.18 -39.23 7.70
C PRO A 49 3.24 -40.15 7.09
N SER A 50 3.34 -41.36 7.63
CA SER A 50 4.21 -42.43 7.12
C SER A 50 3.94 -42.71 5.64
N ALA A 51 5.01 -42.86 4.85
CA ALA A 51 4.95 -43.29 3.46
C ALA A 51 4.27 -44.66 3.35
N GLY A 52 3.04 -44.72 2.82
CA GLY A 52 2.34 -45.98 2.56
C GLY A 52 0.81 -45.94 2.55
N GLN A 53 0.15 -44.89 3.04
CA GLN A 53 -1.29 -44.76 2.84
C GLN A 53 -1.60 -44.34 1.40
N LYS A 54 -2.49 -45.08 0.72
CA LYS A 54 -3.06 -44.65 -0.57
C LYS A 54 -3.72 -43.28 -0.36
N LYS A 55 -3.07 -42.22 -0.84
CA LYS A 55 -3.66 -40.88 -0.83
C LYS A 55 -5.01 -40.95 -1.58
N GLY A 56 -6.08 -40.53 -0.92
CA GLY A 56 -7.43 -40.59 -1.51
C GLY A 56 -7.53 -39.75 -2.78
N ARG A 57 -8.52 -40.05 -3.64
CA ARG A 57 -8.80 -39.24 -4.85
C ARG A 57 -9.03 -37.77 -4.47
N ILE A 58 -8.45 -36.83 -5.22
CA ILE A 58 -8.79 -35.41 -5.11
C ILE A 58 -10.10 -35.19 -5.89
N PRO A 59 -11.19 -34.70 -5.25
CA PRO A 59 -12.41 -34.36 -5.98
C PRO A 59 -12.14 -33.19 -6.93
N THR A 60 -12.78 -33.23 -8.09
CA THR A 60 -12.78 -32.10 -9.02
C THR A 60 -13.38 -30.86 -8.36
N PRO A 61 -13.06 -29.64 -8.80
CA PRO A 61 -13.66 -28.43 -8.25
C PRO A 61 -15.20 -28.47 -8.28
N ALA A 62 -15.79 -28.92 -9.38
CA ALA A 62 -17.25 -29.03 -9.48
C ALA A 62 -17.86 -30.01 -8.44
N GLU A 63 -17.21 -31.14 -8.18
CA GLU A 63 -17.66 -32.09 -7.14
C GLU A 63 -17.51 -31.51 -5.73
N TYR A 64 -16.44 -30.76 -5.45
CA TYR A 64 -16.18 -30.23 -4.11
C TYR A 64 -17.04 -29.01 -3.77
N PHE A 65 -17.16 -28.07 -4.72
CA PHE A 65 -17.95 -26.85 -4.53
C PHE A 65 -19.44 -27.04 -4.85
N GLY A 66 -19.81 -28.17 -5.46
CA GLY A 66 -21.18 -28.50 -5.87
C GLY A 66 -21.66 -27.75 -7.12
N THR A 67 -20.80 -26.93 -7.71
CA THR A 67 -21.08 -26.11 -8.89
C THR A 67 -19.76 -25.88 -9.64
N PRO A 68 -19.74 -25.93 -10.98
CA PRO A 68 -18.55 -25.61 -11.75
C PRO A 68 -18.05 -24.19 -11.45
N ILE A 69 -16.74 -24.02 -11.30
CA ILE A 69 -16.13 -22.69 -11.12
C ILE A 69 -16.39 -21.85 -12.39
N GLY A 70 -16.67 -20.56 -12.20
CA GLY A 70 -17.05 -19.65 -13.29
C GLY A 70 -18.52 -19.72 -13.71
N THR A 71 -19.36 -20.48 -13.00
CA THR A 71 -20.82 -20.44 -13.19
C THR A 71 -21.36 -19.04 -12.89
N GLU A 72 -22.27 -18.56 -13.74
CA GLU A 72 -22.93 -17.27 -13.55
C GLU A 72 -23.60 -17.18 -12.18
N GLY A 73 -23.39 -16.05 -11.50
CA GLY A 73 -23.99 -15.79 -10.19
C GLY A 73 -23.40 -16.61 -9.04
N PHE A 74 -22.30 -17.33 -9.26
CA PHE A 74 -21.63 -18.15 -8.25
C PHE A 74 -20.17 -17.71 -8.05
N LEU A 75 -19.77 -17.51 -6.79
CA LEU A 75 -18.39 -17.27 -6.37
C LEU A 75 -18.04 -18.25 -5.25
N ALA A 76 -16.95 -18.99 -5.41
CA ALA A 76 -16.42 -19.81 -4.33
C ALA A 76 -15.89 -18.90 -3.21
N GLN A 77 -16.36 -19.15 -1.99
CA GLN A 77 -16.01 -18.36 -0.81
C GLN A 77 -14.74 -18.90 -0.15
N TRP A 78 -13.97 -18.00 0.47
CA TRP A 78 -12.65 -18.33 1.04
C TRP A 78 -12.70 -19.46 2.07
N HIS A 79 -13.76 -19.53 2.88
CA HIS A 79 -13.96 -20.58 3.88
C HIS A 79 -14.12 -21.98 3.28
N LYS A 80 -14.44 -22.11 1.98
CA LYS A 80 -14.42 -23.39 1.24
C LYS A 80 -13.15 -23.58 0.41
N MET A 81 -12.56 -22.49 -0.08
CA MET A 81 -11.32 -22.53 -0.86
C MET A 81 -10.15 -23.06 -0.04
N VAL A 82 -9.95 -22.57 1.19
CA VAL A 82 -8.81 -22.97 2.03
C VAL A 82 -8.82 -24.47 2.34
N PRO A 83 -9.92 -25.07 2.83
CA PRO A 83 -9.97 -26.52 3.04
C PRO A 83 -9.76 -27.33 1.76
N TYR A 84 -10.15 -26.81 0.59
CA TYR A 84 -9.86 -27.48 -0.69
C TYR A 84 -8.37 -27.49 -1.02
N PHE A 85 -7.67 -26.37 -0.80
CA PHE A 85 -6.22 -26.30 -0.99
C PHE A 85 -5.46 -27.19 0.00
N GLU A 86 -5.89 -27.24 1.26
CA GLU A 86 -5.35 -28.16 2.25
C GLU A 86 -5.57 -29.63 1.84
N LEU A 87 -6.77 -29.96 1.34
CA LEU A 87 -7.09 -31.29 0.82
C LEU A 87 -6.18 -31.69 -0.35
N ILE A 88 -5.91 -30.76 -1.27
CA ILE A 88 -4.97 -30.98 -2.38
C ILE A 88 -3.58 -31.26 -1.84
N GLY A 89 -3.07 -30.44 -0.91
CA GLY A 89 -1.76 -30.64 -0.29
C GLY A 89 -1.63 -31.97 0.46
N ALA A 90 -2.70 -32.41 1.13
CA ALA A 90 -2.72 -33.69 1.84
C ALA A 90 -2.74 -34.91 0.88
N ARG A 91 -3.32 -34.77 -0.32
CA ARG A 91 -3.60 -35.89 -1.24
C ARG A 91 -2.70 -35.93 -2.48
N SER A 92 -2.01 -34.85 -2.82
CA SER A 92 -1.02 -34.82 -3.91
C SER A 92 0.40 -34.99 -3.35
N ASP A 93 1.29 -35.64 -4.08
CA ASP A 93 2.74 -35.61 -3.86
C ASP A 93 3.44 -34.49 -4.65
N ARG A 94 2.67 -33.73 -5.44
CA ARG A 94 3.11 -32.58 -6.24
C ARG A 94 2.84 -31.23 -5.58
N VAL A 95 2.18 -31.20 -4.41
CA VAL A 95 1.76 -29.96 -3.74
C VAL A 95 2.13 -29.98 -2.26
N LYS A 96 2.82 -28.93 -1.81
CA LYS A 96 3.01 -28.59 -0.39
C LYS A 96 2.15 -27.37 -0.06
N TYR A 97 1.23 -27.53 0.88
CA TYR A 97 0.41 -26.45 1.44
C TYR A 97 1.08 -25.85 2.69
N GLU A 98 1.07 -24.54 2.82
CA GLU A 98 1.58 -23.80 3.98
C GLU A 98 0.65 -22.63 4.31
N GLU A 99 0.24 -22.50 5.58
CA GLU A 99 -0.31 -21.24 6.10
C GLU A 99 0.86 -20.36 6.56
N ILE A 100 1.05 -19.22 5.90
CA ILE A 100 2.16 -18.29 6.17
C ILE A 100 1.86 -17.46 7.42
N GLY A 101 0.59 -17.16 7.67
CA GLY A 101 0.14 -16.40 8.83
C GLY A 101 -1.31 -15.95 8.71
N LYS A 102 -1.70 -15.00 9.55
CA LYS A 102 -3.02 -14.36 9.52
C LYS A 102 -2.93 -12.94 8.95
N THR A 103 -3.92 -12.57 8.15
CA THR A 103 -4.13 -11.22 7.59
C THR A 103 -4.52 -10.21 8.68
N THR A 104 -4.68 -8.95 8.29
CA THR A 104 -5.08 -7.82 9.13
C THR A 104 -6.38 -8.09 9.91
N GLN A 105 -7.33 -8.81 9.32
CA GLN A 105 -8.59 -9.21 9.97
C GLN A 105 -8.64 -10.70 10.35
N GLY A 106 -7.50 -11.40 10.30
CA GLY A 106 -7.36 -12.73 10.91
C GLY A 106 -7.63 -13.94 10.00
N HIS A 107 -7.87 -13.73 8.70
CA HIS A 107 -8.02 -14.84 7.74
C HIS A 107 -6.67 -15.48 7.39
N PRO A 108 -6.65 -16.79 7.08
CA PRO A 108 -5.42 -17.48 6.73
C PRO A 108 -4.84 -16.97 5.42
N TYR A 109 -3.55 -16.63 5.43
CA TYR A 109 -2.76 -16.29 4.25
C TYR A 109 -1.96 -17.53 3.84
N VAL A 110 -2.27 -18.11 2.68
CA VAL A 110 -1.80 -19.46 2.30
C VAL A 110 -0.93 -19.45 1.06
N LEU A 111 0.00 -20.40 0.99
CA LEU A 111 0.89 -20.65 -0.13
C LEU A 111 0.85 -22.13 -0.53
N LEU A 112 0.72 -22.39 -1.83
CA LEU A 112 0.90 -23.72 -2.40
C LEU A 112 2.23 -23.75 -3.16
N THR A 113 3.16 -24.60 -2.75
CA THR A 113 4.38 -24.89 -3.51
C THR A 113 4.16 -26.14 -4.34
N ILE A 114 4.21 -26.00 -5.66
CA ILE A 114 3.80 -27.02 -6.63
C ILE A 114 4.97 -27.34 -7.57
N SER A 115 5.37 -28.61 -7.64
CA SER A 115 6.45 -29.10 -8.52
C SER A 115 6.41 -30.63 -8.60
N SER A 116 7.33 -31.26 -9.33
CA SER A 116 7.42 -32.72 -9.31
C SER A 116 7.87 -33.23 -7.92
N PRO A 117 7.49 -34.47 -7.51
CA PRO A 117 7.84 -34.98 -6.19
C PRO A 117 9.35 -34.97 -5.92
N LYS A 118 10.16 -35.17 -6.97
CA LYS A 118 11.62 -35.07 -6.92
C LYS A 118 12.10 -33.66 -6.58
N ASN A 119 11.55 -32.65 -7.25
CA ASN A 119 11.92 -31.26 -7.00
C ASN A 119 11.46 -30.80 -5.60
N LEU A 120 10.29 -31.25 -5.13
CA LEU A 120 9.82 -30.95 -3.78
C LEU A 120 10.67 -31.62 -2.69
N ALA A 121 11.18 -32.83 -2.93
CA ALA A 121 12.13 -33.48 -2.03
C ALA A 121 13.47 -32.70 -1.95
N ASP A 122 13.87 -32.03 -3.03
CA ASP A 122 15.08 -31.21 -3.12
C ASP A 122 14.84 -29.70 -2.85
N LEU A 123 13.65 -29.30 -2.38
CA LEU A 123 13.23 -27.89 -2.34
C LEU A 123 14.21 -26.98 -1.60
N ASP A 124 14.69 -27.38 -0.41
CA ASP A 124 15.62 -26.56 0.37
C ASP A 124 16.95 -26.31 -0.35
N LYS A 125 17.42 -27.31 -1.11
CA LYS A 125 18.63 -27.20 -1.94
C LYS A 125 18.40 -26.29 -3.15
N LEU A 126 17.21 -26.35 -3.76
CA LEU A 126 16.83 -25.46 -4.85
C LEU A 126 16.76 -23.99 -4.36
N VAL A 127 16.15 -23.76 -3.19
CA VAL A 127 16.10 -22.44 -2.53
C VAL A 127 17.50 -21.92 -2.22
N ALA A 128 18.38 -22.75 -1.64
CA ALA A 128 19.77 -22.38 -1.37
C ALA A 128 20.54 -22.06 -2.65
N THR A 129 20.25 -22.76 -3.75
CA THR A 129 20.88 -22.49 -5.05
C THR A 129 20.44 -21.14 -5.62
N ASN A 130 19.14 -20.80 -5.55
CA ASN A 130 18.64 -19.49 -5.95
C ASN A 130 19.27 -18.37 -5.12
N ALA A 131 19.43 -18.56 -3.81
CA ALA A 131 20.10 -17.59 -2.94
C ALA A 131 21.56 -17.35 -3.38
N ARG A 132 22.32 -18.40 -3.71
CA ARG A 132 23.70 -18.28 -4.21
C ARG A 132 23.81 -17.62 -5.58
N LEU A 133 22.81 -17.80 -6.45
CA LEU A 133 22.80 -17.15 -7.76
C LEU A 133 22.43 -15.67 -7.63
N ALA A 134 21.45 -15.32 -6.79
CA ALA A 134 21.05 -13.93 -6.58
C ALA A 134 22.11 -13.09 -5.86
N ASP A 135 22.90 -13.70 -4.97
CA ASP A 135 24.08 -13.08 -4.35
C ASP A 135 25.36 -13.86 -4.70
N PRO A 136 26.05 -13.47 -5.77
CA PRO A 136 27.19 -14.22 -6.30
C PRO A 136 28.52 -13.88 -5.62
N ARG A 137 28.52 -13.20 -4.47
CA ARG A 137 29.76 -12.94 -3.71
C ARG A 137 30.41 -14.28 -3.35
N GLY A 138 31.67 -14.45 -3.77
CA GLY A 138 32.42 -15.69 -3.56
C GLY A 138 32.03 -16.86 -4.50
N LEU A 139 31.21 -16.62 -5.53
CA LEU A 139 30.84 -17.62 -6.54
C LEU A 139 31.60 -17.34 -7.85
N SER A 140 32.31 -18.35 -8.38
CA SER A 140 32.92 -18.23 -9.71
C SER A 140 31.89 -18.42 -10.83
N GLU A 141 32.16 -17.86 -12.01
CA GLU A 141 31.27 -18.02 -13.17
C GLU A 141 31.09 -19.51 -13.56
N ALA A 142 32.15 -20.32 -13.47
CA ALA A 142 32.09 -21.75 -13.78
C ALA A 142 31.16 -22.51 -12.81
N GLU A 143 31.21 -22.17 -11.52
CA GLU A 143 30.28 -22.73 -10.52
C GLU A 143 28.86 -22.25 -10.76
N ALA A 144 28.66 -20.97 -11.09
CA ALA A 144 27.35 -20.42 -11.41
C ALA A 144 26.70 -21.14 -12.61
N LYS A 145 27.45 -21.38 -13.69
CA LYS A 145 26.97 -22.17 -14.84
C LYS A 145 26.59 -23.58 -14.43
N LYS A 146 27.40 -24.25 -13.59
CA LYS A 146 27.09 -25.59 -13.08
C LYS A 146 25.83 -25.62 -12.20
N LEU A 147 25.61 -24.60 -11.38
CA LEU A 147 24.39 -24.45 -10.59
C LEU A 147 23.18 -24.22 -11.50
N ALA A 148 23.30 -23.33 -12.50
CA ALA A 148 22.23 -23.05 -13.45
C ALA A 148 21.82 -24.27 -14.28
N THR A 149 22.76 -25.15 -14.66
CA THR A 149 22.44 -26.39 -15.38
C THR A 149 21.71 -27.43 -14.51
N LYS A 150 21.90 -27.41 -13.19
CA LYS A 150 21.41 -28.46 -12.28
C LYS A 150 20.18 -28.07 -11.47
N SER A 151 19.88 -26.77 -11.37
CA SER A 151 18.78 -26.24 -10.58
C SER A 151 17.51 -26.09 -11.41
N LYS A 152 16.46 -25.54 -10.78
CA LYS A 152 15.16 -25.27 -11.39
C LYS A 152 14.76 -23.82 -11.11
N PRO A 153 14.29 -23.05 -12.12
CA PRO A 153 13.72 -21.74 -11.89
C PRO A 153 12.45 -21.82 -11.03
N PHE A 154 12.08 -20.67 -10.46
CA PHE A 154 10.92 -20.51 -9.60
C PHE A 154 9.98 -19.50 -10.24
N TYR A 155 8.70 -19.85 -10.34
CA TYR A 155 7.63 -19.01 -10.86
C TYR A 155 6.63 -18.72 -9.73
N TYR A 156 6.57 -17.48 -9.29
CA TYR A 156 5.62 -17.06 -8.26
C TYR A 156 4.44 -16.36 -8.89
N VAL A 157 3.24 -16.90 -8.71
CA VAL A 157 1.98 -16.29 -9.14
C VAL A 157 1.13 -15.94 -7.92
N GLN A 158 0.56 -14.76 -7.95
CA GLN A 158 -0.44 -14.32 -7.00
C GLN A 158 -1.72 -13.88 -7.71
N ALA A 159 -2.84 -14.06 -7.02
CA ALA A 159 -4.16 -13.62 -7.45
C ALA A 159 -4.88 -12.86 -6.32
N GLY A 160 -5.92 -12.12 -6.67
CA GLY A 160 -6.89 -11.58 -5.70
C GLY A 160 -6.27 -10.67 -4.65
N ILE A 161 -5.34 -9.79 -5.05
CA ILE A 161 -4.94 -8.65 -4.22
C ILE A 161 -6.10 -7.65 -4.16
N HIS A 162 -6.65 -7.27 -5.31
CA HIS A 162 -7.92 -6.55 -5.34
C HIS A 162 -9.07 -7.56 -5.31
N SER A 163 -9.87 -7.49 -4.25
CA SER A 163 -10.85 -8.56 -3.96
C SER A 163 -12.08 -8.53 -4.85
N THR A 164 -12.32 -7.41 -5.55
CA THR A 164 -13.38 -7.28 -6.57
C THR A 164 -12.98 -7.88 -7.92
N GLU A 165 -11.70 -8.23 -8.12
CA GLU A 165 -11.17 -8.86 -9.34
C GLU A 165 -11.27 -10.39 -9.27
N VAL A 166 -12.50 -10.85 -9.04
CA VAL A 166 -12.82 -12.22 -8.59
C VAL A 166 -12.33 -13.33 -9.53
N GLY A 167 -12.17 -13.06 -10.83
CA GLY A 167 -11.80 -14.09 -11.82
C GLY A 167 -10.50 -14.83 -11.51
N ASN A 168 -9.46 -14.13 -11.04
CA ASN A 168 -8.15 -14.73 -10.79
C ASN A 168 -8.16 -15.67 -9.57
N SER A 169 -8.83 -15.27 -8.48
CA SER A 169 -8.91 -16.11 -7.27
C SER A 169 -9.78 -17.35 -7.51
N GLN A 170 -10.81 -17.24 -8.37
CA GLN A 170 -11.58 -18.40 -8.83
C GLN A 170 -10.72 -19.31 -9.72
N ALA A 171 -9.93 -18.77 -10.64
CA ALA A 171 -9.04 -19.53 -11.52
C ALA A 171 -7.99 -20.35 -10.75
N ALA A 172 -7.46 -19.79 -9.65
CA ALA A 172 -6.46 -20.45 -8.81
C ALA A 172 -6.93 -21.81 -8.25
N ILE A 173 -8.24 -22.01 -8.09
CA ILE A 173 -8.84 -23.29 -7.68
C ILE A 173 -8.55 -24.37 -8.74
N GLU A 174 -8.80 -24.04 -10.02
CA GLU A 174 -8.60 -24.96 -11.13
C GLU A 174 -7.10 -25.15 -11.44
N TRP A 175 -6.28 -24.11 -11.27
CA TRP A 175 -4.82 -24.22 -11.40
C TRP A 175 -4.24 -25.22 -10.41
N ALA A 176 -4.56 -25.07 -9.12
CA ALA A 176 -4.09 -25.96 -8.07
C ALA A 176 -4.52 -27.41 -8.33
N HIS A 177 -5.81 -27.62 -8.69
CA HIS A 177 -6.31 -28.96 -8.99
C HIS A 177 -5.64 -29.58 -10.21
N ARG A 178 -5.52 -28.84 -11.33
CA ARG A 178 -4.94 -29.34 -12.58
C ARG A 178 -3.48 -29.74 -12.40
N LEU A 179 -2.66 -28.86 -11.81
CA LEU A 179 -1.25 -29.16 -11.54
C LEU A 179 -1.06 -30.35 -10.58
N ALA A 180 -2.00 -30.53 -9.64
CA ALA A 180 -1.95 -31.63 -8.67
C ALA A 180 -2.36 -33.00 -9.24
N THR A 181 -3.14 -33.04 -10.33
CA THR A 181 -3.84 -34.27 -10.77
C THR A 181 -3.57 -34.68 -12.21
N GLU A 182 -3.31 -33.76 -13.13
CA GLU A 182 -3.14 -34.07 -14.55
C GLU A 182 -1.84 -34.84 -14.82
N GLN A 183 -1.94 -35.92 -15.61
CA GLN A 183 -0.83 -36.82 -15.97
C GLN A 183 -0.49 -36.71 -17.47
N SER A 184 -0.40 -35.47 -17.98
CA SER A 184 -0.02 -35.22 -19.37
C SER A 184 1.47 -34.90 -19.44
N ASP A 185 2.13 -35.29 -20.54
CA ASP A 185 3.54 -34.96 -20.80
C ASP A 185 3.81 -33.45 -20.64
N TYR A 186 2.82 -32.61 -21.00
CA TYR A 186 2.89 -31.16 -20.85
C TYR A 186 3.01 -30.71 -19.38
N ILE A 187 2.12 -31.19 -18.50
CA ILE A 187 2.16 -30.79 -17.08
C ILE A 187 3.35 -31.43 -16.38
N GLU A 188 3.71 -32.67 -16.71
CA GLU A 188 4.86 -33.35 -16.12
C GLU A 188 6.18 -32.65 -16.48
N GLU A 189 6.37 -32.26 -17.75
CA GLU A 189 7.55 -31.50 -18.18
C GLU A 189 7.65 -30.13 -17.48
N ILE A 190 6.52 -29.42 -17.32
CA ILE A 190 6.49 -28.16 -16.55
C ILE A 190 6.93 -28.41 -15.11
N LEU A 191 6.35 -29.39 -14.43
CA LEU A 191 6.62 -29.67 -13.02
C LEU A 191 8.03 -30.20 -12.77
N ASP A 192 8.61 -30.92 -13.73
CA ASP A 192 10.00 -31.38 -13.68
C ASP A 192 11.02 -30.25 -13.88
N ASN A 193 10.63 -29.18 -14.58
CA ASN A 193 11.49 -28.05 -14.89
C ASN A 193 11.28 -26.81 -14.02
N LEU A 194 10.22 -26.75 -13.22
CA LEU A 194 9.82 -25.53 -12.51
C LEU A 194 9.34 -25.82 -11.09
N VAL A 195 9.64 -24.89 -10.16
CA VAL A 195 8.94 -24.78 -8.88
C VAL A 195 7.95 -23.63 -8.96
N ILE A 196 6.67 -23.93 -8.79
CA ILE A 196 5.58 -22.95 -8.85
C ILE A 196 5.18 -22.59 -7.43
N LEU A 197 5.19 -21.30 -7.11
CA LEU A 197 4.62 -20.75 -5.89
C LEU A 197 3.27 -20.15 -6.26
N LEU A 198 2.18 -20.71 -5.76
CA LEU A 198 0.84 -20.22 -6.01
C LEU A 198 0.26 -19.64 -4.73
N GLN A 199 0.04 -18.33 -4.73
CA GLN A 199 -0.73 -17.63 -3.71
C GLN A 199 -2.13 -17.32 -4.24
N PRO A 200 -3.15 -18.12 -3.87
CA PRO A 200 -4.47 -18.05 -4.49
C PRO A 200 -5.23 -16.75 -4.18
N CYS A 201 -4.89 -16.06 -3.08
CA CYS A 201 -5.45 -14.76 -2.73
C CYS A 201 -4.44 -13.97 -1.87
N GLN A 202 -4.09 -12.74 -2.28
CA GLN A 202 -3.25 -11.83 -1.48
C GLN A 202 -4.05 -10.99 -0.47
N ASN A 203 -5.34 -10.78 -0.72
CA ASN A 203 -6.23 -10.11 0.23
C ASN A 203 -7.41 -11.01 0.63
N PRO A 204 -7.16 -12.08 1.42
CA PRO A 204 -8.23 -12.95 1.90
C PRO A 204 -9.35 -12.24 2.66
N ASP A 205 -9.02 -11.18 3.42
CA ASP A 205 -9.99 -10.37 4.15
C ASP A 205 -11.02 -9.77 3.20
N GLY A 206 -10.54 -9.09 2.15
CA GLY A 206 -11.42 -8.51 1.15
C GLY A 206 -12.18 -9.55 0.35
N LEU A 207 -11.58 -10.70 0.04
CA LEU A 207 -12.27 -11.75 -0.71
C LEU A 207 -13.46 -12.29 0.09
N VAL A 208 -13.32 -12.41 1.41
CA VAL A 208 -14.43 -12.75 2.32
C VAL A 208 -15.50 -11.67 2.26
N LEU A 209 -15.15 -10.40 2.44
CA LEU A 209 -16.10 -9.29 2.40
C LEU A 209 -16.87 -9.24 1.07
N VAL A 210 -16.17 -9.35 -0.06
CA VAL A 210 -16.74 -9.26 -1.41
C VAL A 210 -17.61 -10.48 -1.73
N ASN A 211 -17.09 -11.70 -1.56
CA ASN A 211 -17.81 -12.91 -1.97
C ASN A 211 -19.00 -13.19 -1.06
N ASP A 212 -18.87 -12.95 0.24
CA ASP A 212 -19.94 -13.22 1.20
C ASP A 212 -21.06 -12.18 1.06
N TYR A 213 -20.73 -10.90 0.83
CA TYR A 213 -21.73 -9.88 0.51
C TYR A 213 -22.44 -10.18 -0.82
N PHE A 214 -21.71 -10.62 -1.85
CA PHE A 214 -22.29 -11.02 -3.12
C PHE A 214 -23.28 -12.19 -2.95
N ALA A 215 -22.96 -13.16 -2.10
CA ALA A 215 -23.84 -14.29 -1.79
C ALA A 215 -25.07 -13.85 -0.95
N ALA A 216 -24.87 -13.03 0.09
CA ALA A 216 -25.92 -12.56 0.98
C ALA A 216 -26.97 -11.68 0.27
N THR A 217 -26.58 -10.97 -0.77
CA THR A 217 -27.46 -10.09 -1.56
C THR A 217 -28.16 -10.80 -2.73
N ALA A 218 -27.90 -12.08 -2.94
CA ALA A 218 -28.54 -12.86 -4.00
C ALA A 218 -30.08 -12.89 -3.82
N GLY A 219 -30.82 -12.62 -4.90
CA GLY A 219 -32.28 -12.60 -4.90
C GLY A 219 -32.91 -11.36 -4.25
N THR A 220 -32.12 -10.39 -3.78
CA THR A 220 -32.60 -9.11 -3.24
C THR A 220 -32.55 -8.01 -4.30
N SER A 221 -33.13 -6.83 -4.00
CA SER A 221 -32.97 -5.61 -4.80
C SER A 221 -31.70 -4.81 -4.48
N TYR A 222 -30.90 -5.28 -3.52
CA TYR A 222 -29.69 -4.58 -3.09
C TYR A 222 -28.57 -4.68 -4.13
N SER A 223 -27.65 -3.73 -4.06
CA SER A 223 -26.40 -3.77 -4.82
C SER A 223 -25.65 -5.07 -4.54
N ARG A 224 -25.12 -5.72 -5.58
CA ARG A 224 -24.37 -6.99 -5.46
C ARG A 224 -22.88 -6.80 -5.14
N THR A 225 -22.37 -5.59 -5.33
CA THR A 225 -20.97 -5.25 -5.05
C THR A 225 -20.85 -4.66 -3.65
N TYR A 226 -19.89 -5.16 -2.88
CA TYR A 226 -19.53 -4.64 -1.57
C TYR A 226 -19.20 -3.14 -1.66
N PRO A 227 -19.82 -2.27 -0.85
CA PRO A 227 -19.77 -0.82 -1.07
C PRO A 227 -18.61 -0.09 -0.39
N ASP A 228 -17.72 -0.79 0.32
CA ASP A 228 -16.65 -0.15 1.11
C ASP A 228 -15.26 -0.76 0.81
N LEU A 229 -14.23 -0.24 1.48
CA LEU A 229 -12.86 -0.72 1.37
C LEU A 229 -12.79 -2.23 1.65
N TYR A 230 -12.32 -3.01 0.68
CA TYR A 230 -12.13 -4.44 0.82
C TYR A 230 -10.77 -4.81 1.44
N GLN A 231 -9.84 -3.88 1.56
CA GLN A 231 -8.73 -3.98 2.53
C GLN A 231 -8.99 -2.92 3.60
N LYS A 232 -8.88 -3.30 4.88
CA LYS A 232 -9.27 -2.46 6.04
C LYS A 232 -8.81 -0.99 5.96
N TYR A 233 -7.61 -0.76 5.46
CA TYR A 233 -6.94 0.54 5.43
C TYR A 233 -6.67 1.06 4.02
N THR A 234 -6.28 0.20 3.08
CA THR A 234 -5.75 0.65 1.79
C THR A 234 -6.76 0.52 0.66
N GLY A 235 -7.84 -0.25 0.82
CA GLY A 235 -8.73 -0.60 -0.30
C GLY A 235 -7.92 -1.12 -1.49
N HIS A 236 -8.12 -0.52 -2.66
CA HIS A 236 -7.40 -0.84 -3.90
C HIS A 236 -5.91 -0.47 -3.91
N ASP A 237 -5.46 0.39 -2.98
CA ASP A 237 -4.05 0.73 -2.85
C ASP A 237 -3.25 -0.32 -2.05
N ASP A 238 -3.83 -1.49 -1.73
CA ASP A 238 -3.04 -2.64 -1.25
C ASP A 238 -1.97 -3.05 -2.27
N ASN A 239 -2.22 -2.86 -3.57
CA ASN A 239 -1.20 -2.94 -4.62
C ASN A 239 -0.34 -1.65 -4.77
N ARG A 240 -0.14 -0.87 -3.70
CA ARG A 240 0.76 0.31 -3.69
C ARG A 240 1.70 0.37 -2.49
N ASP A 241 1.57 -0.61 -1.58
CA ASP A 241 2.30 -0.65 -0.32
C ASP A 241 3.71 -1.26 -0.44
N TRP A 242 4.17 -1.55 -1.66
CA TRP A 242 5.43 -2.27 -1.92
C TRP A 242 6.72 -1.50 -1.59
N ILE A 243 6.62 -0.25 -1.15
CA ILE A 243 7.76 0.57 -0.70
C ILE A 243 7.72 0.91 0.78
N MET A 244 6.53 1.06 1.38
CA MET A 244 6.39 1.37 2.80
C MET A 244 6.20 0.12 3.67
N LEU A 245 5.73 -0.98 3.06
CA LEU A 245 5.50 -2.28 3.69
C LEU A 245 4.70 -2.14 4.99
N THR A 246 3.63 -1.37 4.94
CA THR A 246 2.79 -1.05 6.10
C THR A 246 1.83 -2.18 6.47
N GLN A 247 1.33 -2.91 5.47
CA GLN A 247 0.34 -3.98 5.65
C GLN A 247 1.03 -5.32 5.97
N VAL A 248 0.35 -6.17 6.75
CA VAL A 248 0.92 -7.49 7.11
C VAL A 248 0.99 -8.41 5.88
N GLU A 249 0.02 -8.28 4.96
CA GLU A 249 -0.04 -9.03 3.71
C GLU A 249 1.14 -8.71 2.79
N SER A 250 1.53 -7.42 2.71
CA SER A 250 2.72 -6.98 1.97
C SER A 250 4.00 -7.57 2.58
N LYS A 251 4.11 -7.60 3.91
CA LYS A 251 5.26 -8.19 4.62
C LYS A 251 5.37 -9.69 4.38
N TYR A 252 4.26 -10.43 4.38
CA TYR A 252 4.27 -11.85 4.03
C TYR A 252 4.73 -12.05 2.59
N ASN A 253 4.22 -11.26 1.65
CA ASN A 253 4.61 -11.37 0.24
C ASN A 253 6.12 -11.14 0.05
N VAL A 254 6.65 -10.06 0.61
CA VAL A 254 8.08 -9.74 0.58
C VAL A 254 8.91 -10.85 1.25
N SER A 255 8.41 -11.46 2.34
CA SER A 255 9.09 -12.60 2.97
C SER A 255 9.17 -13.82 2.04
N ILE A 256 8.13 -14.08 1.24
CA ILE A 256 8.11 -15.17 0.23
C ILE A 256 9.10 -14.85 -0.89
N LEU A 257 9.05 -13.63 -1.44
CA LEU A 257 10.00 -13.16 -2.47
C LEU A 257 11.45 -13.28 -1.99
N ASN A 258 11.74 -12.82 -0.77
CA ASN A 258 13.09 -12.85 -0.20
C ASN A 258 13.56 -14.28 0.14
N LYS A 259 12.65 -15.17 0.56
CA LYS A 259 12.98 -16.58 0.83
C LYS A 259 13.30 -17.32 -0.46
N TYR A 260 12.38 -17.30 -1.43
CA TYR A 260 12.43 -18.18 -2.59
C TYR A 260 13.16 -17.59 -3.79
N ARG A 261 13.26 -16.25 -3.89
CA ARG A 261 13.92 -15.51 -4.98
C ARG A 261 13.45 -16.00 -6.36
N PRO A 262 12.15 -15.86 -6.67
CA PRO A 262 11.62 -16.34 -7.93
C PRO A 262 12.24 -15.61 -9.12
N HIS A 263 12.28 -16.29 -10.26
CA HIS A 263 12.81 -15.73 -11.50
C HIS A 263 11.73 -14.93 -12.23
N VAL A 264 10.48 -15.35 -12.09
CA VAL A 264 9.29 -14.67 -12.59
C VAL A 264 8.29 -14.50 -11.45
N PHE A 265 7.76 -13.30 -11.32
CA PHE A 265 6.66 -12.94 -10.45
C PHE A 265 5.49 -12.48 -11.30
N GLN A 266 4.35 -13.18 -11.22
CA GLN A 266 3.11 -12.83 -11.90
C GLN A 266 2.08 -12.30 -10.91
N ASP A 267 1.72 -11.02 -11.03
CA ASP A 267 0.60 -10.43 -10.32
C ASP A 267 -0.65 -10.41 -11.19
N SER A 268 -1.63 -11.23 -10.82
CA SER A 268 -2.84 -11.45 -11.61
C SER A 268 -4.00 -10.58 -11.13
N HIS A 269 -4.47 -9.72 -12.01
CA HIS A 269 -5.42 -8.64 -11.79
C HIS A 269 -6.60 -8.68 -12.77
N GLY A 270 -7.59 -7.84 -12.48
CA GLY A 270 -8.73 -7.53 -13.33
C GLY A 270 -8.82 -6.03 -13.64
N ALA A 271 -9.18 -5.71 -14.87
CA ALA A 271 -9.39 -4.36 -15.34
C ALA A 271 -10.87 -4.05 -15.55
N GLY A 272 -11.19 -2.78 -15.84
CA GLY A 272 -12.55 -2.39 -16.20
C GLY A 272 -13.11 -3.18 -17.41
N ALA A 273 -14.44 -3.30 -17.51
CA ALA A 273 -15.11 -4.12 -18.52
C ALA A 273 -14.76 -3.75 -19.99
N ASN A 274 -14.27 -2.54 -20.24
CA ASN A 274 -13.88 -2.04 -21.56
C ASN A 274 -12.38 -2.24 -21.89
N ALA A 275 -11.58 -2.77 -20.96
CA ALA A 275 -10.19 -3.12 -21.21
C ALA A 275 -10.08 -4.21 -22.31
N PRO A 276 -8.87 -4.45 -22.85
CA PRO A 276 -8.57 -5.72 -23.51
C PRO A 276 -9.09 -6.90 -22.68
N ARG A 277 -9.52 -7.98 -23.34
CA ARG A 277 -9.97 -9.19 -22.62
C ARG A 277 -8.89 -9.70 -21.68
N LEU A 278 -7.63 -9.65 -22.12
CA LEU A 278 -6.47 -9.76 -21.25
C LEU A 278 -5.34 -8.84 -21.72
N PHE A 279 -4.76 -8.08 -20.79
CA PHE A 279 -3.45 -7.46 -20.99
C PHE A 279 -2.34 -8.33 -20.40
N THR A 280 -1.21 -8.44 -21.09
CA THR A 280 0.07 -8.93 -20.56
C THR A 280 1.20 -8.00 -21.04
N PRO A 281 2.38 -7.93 -20.38
CA PRO A 281 3.48 -7.12 -20.86
C PRO A 281 3.93 -7.55 -22.28
N PRO A 282 4.61 -6.69 -23.06
CA PRO A 282 5.43 -5.54 -22.64
C PRO A 282 4.67 -4.36 -22.03
N TYR A 283 5.31 -3.69 -21.06
CA TYR A 283 4.83 -2.43 -20.46
C TYR A 283 5.06 -1.23 -21.39
N LEU A 284 4.34 -0.14 -21.12
CA LEU A 284 4.56 1.17 -21.74
C LEU A 284 5.81 1.84 -21.16
N SER A 285 6.47 2.70 -21.94
CA SER A 285 7.55 3.56 -21.43
C SER A 285 6.98 4.70 -20.56
N PRO A 286 7.73 5.21 -19.57
CA PRO A 286 9.14 4.91 -19.26
C PRO A 286 9.27 3.73 -18.27
N TYR A 287 10.52 3.33 -18.00
CA TYR A 287 10.86 2.42 -16.91
C TYR A 287 11.85 3.08 -15.94
N ASP A 288 11.86 2.65 -14.68
CA ASP A 288 12.86 3.13 -13.71
C ASP A 288 14.27 2.64 -14.11
N PRO A 289 15.25 3.54 -14.32
CA PRO A 289 16.61 3.18 -14.72
C PRO A 289 17.38 2.34 -13.69
N ASN A 290 16.87 2.18 -12.47
CA ASN A 290 17.43 1.30 -11.44
C ASN A 290 17.03 -0.17 -11.60
N ILE A 291 16.09 -0.48 -12.50
CA ILE A 291 15.71 -1.85 -12.85
C ILE A 291 16.74 -2.44 -13.81
N ASP A 292 17.24 -3.64 -13.54
CA ASP A 292 18.19 -4.29 -14.44
C ASP A 292 17.55 -4.62 -15.79
N THR A 293 18.20 -4.24 -16.88
CA THR A 293 17.70 -4.43 -18.25
C THR A 293 17.45 -5.89 -18.63
N ILE A 294 18.13 -6.86 -17.99
CA ILE A 294 17.84 -8.28 -18.17
C ILE A 294 16.42 -8.61 -17.68
N LEU A 295 15.97 -8.01 -16.59
CA LEU A 295 14.63 -8.23 -16.04
C LEU A 295 13.56 -7.58 -16.91
N VAL A 296 13.81 -6.38 -17.44
CA VAL A 296 12.92 -5.73 -18.41
C VAL A 296 12.70 -6.62 -19.64
N GLN A 297 13.78 -7.20 -20.18
CA GLN A 297 13.67 -8.11 -21.33
C GLN A 297 13.06 -9.47 -20.96
N GLY A 298 13.31 -9.98 -19.75
CA GLY A 298 12.66 -11.19 -19.23
C GLY A 298 11.14 -11.01 -19.11
N THR A 299 10.70 -9.86 -18.59
CA THR A 299 9.29 -9.46 -18.54
C THR A 299 8.64 -9.47 -19.93
N ASN A 300 9.28 -8.84 -20.92
CA ASN A 300 8.78 -8.81 -22.29
C ASN A 300 8.73 -10.21 -22.91
N THR A 301 9.73 -11.05 -22.62
CA THR A 301 9.82 -12.42 -23.15
C THR A 301 8.63 -13.27 -22.70
N VAL A 302 8.34 -13.29 -21.40
CA VAL A 302 7.22 -14.05 -20.85
C VAL A 302 5.89 -13.46 -21.30
N GLY A 303 5.75 -12.13 -21.24
CA GLY A 303 4.52 -11.46 -21.66
C GLY A 303 4.14 -11.73 -23.11
N LEU A 304 5.10 -11.68 -24.05
CA LEU A 304 4.88 -12.03 -25.46
C LEU A 304 4.64 -13.53 -25.66
N ALA A 305 5.25 -14.40 -24.84
CA ALA A 305 4.95 -15.83 -24.88
C ALA A 305 3.50 -16.11 -24.47
N MET A 306 2.96 -15.40 -23.47
CA MET A 306 1.55 -15.46 -23.10
C MET A 306 0.65 -15.02 -24.26
N GLN A 307 0.96 -13.89 -24.90
CA GLN A 307 0.20 -13.39 -26.07
C GLN A 307 0.16 -14.41 -27.20
N ARG A 308 1.33 -14.97 -27.56
CA ARG A 308 1.43 -16.02 -28.58
C ARG A 308 0.58 -17.24 -28.22
N GLY A 309 0.68 -17.72 -26.97
CA GLY A 309 -0.08 -18.87 -26.50
C GLY A 309 -1.59 -18.67 -26.60
N MET A 310 -2.08 -17.50 -26.21
CA MET A 310 -3.49 -17.12 -26.35
C MET A 310 -3.94 -17.03 -27.81
N THR A 311 -3.16 -16.38 -28.69
CA THR A 311 -3.46 -16.31 -30.12
C THR A 311 -3.53 -17.70 -30.76
N VAL A 312 -2.59 -18.61 -30.43
CA VAL A 312 -2.63 -20.01 -30.91
C VAL A 312 -3.87 -20.75 -30.41
N ALA A 313 -4.33 -20.46 -29.19
CA ALA A 313 -5.59 -20.98 -28.64
C ALA A 313 -6.84 -20.38 -29.31
N GLY A 314 -6.69 -19.37 -30.18
CA GLY A 314 -7.79 -18.64 -30.81
C GLY A 314 -8.50 -17.66 -29.87
N MET A 315 -7.85 -17.29 -28.76
CA MET A 315 -8.35 -16.31 -27.81
C MET A 315 -8.06 -14.91 -28.32
N LYS A 316 -9.12 -14.14 -28.60
CA LYS A 316 -9.05 -12.79 -29.14
C LYS A 316 -9.23 -11.72 -28.07
N GLY A 317 -8.90 -10.49 -28.42
CA GLY A 317 -9.04 -9.30 -27.58
C GLY A 317 -7.88 -9.08 -26.62
N ASN A 318 -6.70 -9.63 -26.91
CA ASN A 318 -5.53 -9.51 -26.05
C ASN A 318 -4.72 -8.26 -26.42
N GLY A 319 -4.20 -7.56 -25.42
CA GLY A 319 -3.43 -6.33 -25.62
C GLY A 319 -2.13 -6.26 -24.81
N TRP A 320 -1.22 -5.39 -25.23
CA TRP A 320 0.00 -5.04 -24.50
C TRP A 320 0.40 -3.59 -24.76
N GLY A 321 1.52 -3.12 -24.19
CA GLY A 321 2.12 -1.81 -24.52
C GLY A 321 1.16 -0.63 -24.39
N SER A 322 0.27 -0.67 -23.40
CA SER A 322 -0.78 0.32 -23.15
C SER A 322 -1.04 0.43 -21.66
N THR A 323 -1.49 1.61 -21.20
CA THR A 323 -1.92 1.93 -19.82
C THR A 323 -0.85 1.82 -18.73
N TYR A 324 -0.13 0.71 -18.65
CA TYR A 324 0.76 0.31 -17.56
C TYR A 324 2.22 0.62 -17.88
N ASP A 325 2.84 1.54 -17.14
CA ASP A 325 4.29 1.82 -17.22
C ASP A 325 5.12 0.96 -16.26
N TYR A 326 6.44 1.11 -16.34
CA TYR A 326 7.41 0.38 -15.54
C TYR A 326 8.27 1.29 -14.65
N TRP A 327 7.70 2.44 -14.22
CA TRP A 327 8.42 3.47 -13.45
C TRP A 327 8.25 3.29 -11.94
N SER A 328 7.01 3.33 -11.44
CA SER A 328 6.79 3.45 -9.99
C SER A 328 7.15 2.15 -9.24
N PRO A 329 8.06 2.20 -8.23
CA PRO A 329 8.41 1.05 -7.40
C PRO A 329 7.28 0.62 -6.47
N SER A 330 6.23 1.45 -6.34
CA SER A 330 5.04 1.19 -5.50
C SER A 330 4.33 -0.12 -5.83
N ARG A 331 4.66 -0.82 -6.93
CA ARG A 331 4.08 -2.10 -7.37
C ARG A 331 5.10 -3.18 -7.73
N GLN A 332 6.39 -2.86 -7.63
CA GLN A 332 7.42 -3.57 -8.39
C GLN A 332 8.61 -3.99 -7.53
N TYR A 333 8.41 -4.21 -6.24
CA TYR A 333 9.47 -4.67 -5.32
C TYR A 333 10.33 -5.81 -5.91
N CYS A 334 9.68 -6.79 -6.54
CA CYS A 334 10.32 -8.00 -7.08
C CYS A 334 11.38 -7.71 -8.16
N VAL A 335 11.25 -6.62 -8.93
CA VAL A 335 12.21 -6.30 -10.01
C VAL A 335 13.54 -5.79 -9.47
N TYR A 336 13.53 -5.15 -8.31
CA TYR A 336 14.76 -4.78 -7.60
C TYR A 336 15.41 -5.98 -6.90
N HIS A 337 14.68 -7.10 -6.81
CA HIS A 337 15.08 -8.34 -6.14
C HIS A 337 15.35 -9.50 -7.11
N GLY A 338 15.52 -9.21 -8.39
CA GLY A 338 15.98 -10.17 -9.39
C GLY A 338 14.88 -10.95 -10.11
N SER A 339 13.61 -10.58 -9.95
CA SER A 339 12.48 -11.22 -10.61
C SER A 339 11.95 -10.39 -11.78
N ALA A 340 11.66 -11.02 -12.91
CA ALA A 340 10.83 -10.39 -13.94
C ALA A 340 9.39 -10.27 -13.44
N ARG A 341 8.74 -9.11 -13.65
CA ARG A 341 7.35 -8.86 -13.20
C ARG A 341 6.38 -8.99 -14.37
N ILE A 342 5.35 -9.81 -14.20
CA ILE A 342 4.31 -10.08 -15.18
C ILE A 342 2.96 -9.66 -14.63
N LEU A 343 2.47 -8.52 -15.12
CA LEU A 343 1.11 -8.09 -14.86
C LEU A 343 0.16 -8.76 -15.85
N THR A 344 -0.89 -9.41 -15.35
CA THR A 344 -2.02 -9.83 -16.20
C THR A 344 -3.28 -9.11 -15.76
N GLU A 345 -4.02 -8.49 -16.68
CA GLU A 345 -5.17 -7.64 -16.37
C GLU A 345 -6.37 -8.06 -17.23
N ALA A 346 -7.30 -8.79 -16.62
CA ALA A 346 -8.45 -9.36 -17.33
C ALA A 346 -9.69 -8.45 -17.26
N ALA A 347 -10.37 -8.22 -18.39
CA ALA A 347 -11.59 -7.41 -18.38
C ALA A 347 -12.63 -7.98 -17.39
N ALA A 348 -13.23 -7.13 -16.56
CA ALA A 348 -14.22 -7.56 -15.57
C ALA A 348 -15.54 -8.05 -16.22
N ALA A 349 -16.23 -8.92 -15.50
CA ALA A 349 -17.63 -9.29 -15.74
C ALA A 349 -18.58 -8.24 -15.11
N SER A 350 -19.87 -8.32 -15.38
CA SER A 350 -20.87 -7.45 -14.76
C SER A 350 -21.13 -7.92 -13.33
N ASN A 351 -21.20 -6.99 -12.36
CA ASN A 351 -21.52 -7.29 -10.96
C ASN A 351 -20.75 -8.54 -10.44
N LEU A 352 -19.44 -8.59 -10.69
CA LEU A 352 -18.50 -9.66 -10.32
C LEU A 352 -18.65 -10.99 -11.08
N ALA A 353 -19.86 -11.56 -11.15
CA ALA A 353 -20.08 -12.92 -11.67
C ALA A 353 -21.23 -13.04 -12.69
N TYR A 354 -21.73 -11.93 -13.23
CA TYR A 354 -22.76 -11.90 -14.27
C TYR A 354 -22.19 -11.51 -15.64
N PRO A 355 -22.75 -12.00 -16.75
CA PRO A 355 -22.28 -11.66 -18.09
C PRO A 355 -22.33 -10.15 -18.35
N ASN A 356 -21.26 -9.62 -18.94
CA ASN A 356 -21.32 -8.37 -19.68
C ASN A 356 -21.84 -8.66 -21.08
N VAL A 357 -22.98 -8.05 -21.45
CA VAL A 357 -23.63 -8.25 -22.74
C VAL A 357 -23.79 -6.90 -23.45
N GLY A 358 -23.12 -6.76 -24.59
CA GLY A 358 -23.20 -5.59 -25.47
C GLY A 358 -24.13 -5.83 -26.66
N THR A 359 -24.51 -4.73 -27.32
CA THR A 359 -25.23 -4.77 -28.60
C THR A 359 -24.30 -4.98 -29.81
N LYS A 360 -22.99 -4.94 -29.58
CA LYS A 360 -21.90 -5.14 -30.54
C LYS A 360 -20.75 -5.87 -29.86
N PRO A 361 -19.74 -6.37 -30.61
CA PRO A 361 -18.55 -6.94 -30.00
C PRO A 361 -17.92 -6.01 -28.95
N LEU A 362 -17.51 -6.58 -27.83
CA LEU A 362 -17.02 -5.83 -26.67
C LEU A 362 -15.59 -5.33 -26.88
N GLY A 363 -15.27 -4.17 -26.29
CA GLY A 363 -13.93 -3.60 -26.32
C GLY A 363 -13.55 -2.95 -27.66
N GLN A 364 -12.25 -2.62 -27.79
CA GLN A 364 -11.68 -2.03 -29.00
C GLN A 364 -11.85 -2.96 -30.21
N GLN A 365 -12.22 -2.38 -31.35
CA GLN A 365 -12.39 -3.09 -32.63
C GLN A 365 -11.33 -2.71 -33.68
N THR A 366 -10.48 -1.73 -33.37
CA THR A 366 -9.35 -1.35 -34.20
C THR A 366 -8.17 -2.26 -33.93
N THR A 367 -7.60 -2.87 -34.97
CA THR A 367 -6.36 -3.64 -34.87
C THR A 367 -5.14 -2.72 -34.85
N ASP A 368 -4.15 -3.05 -34.03
CA ASP A 368 -2.82 -2.43 -33.99
C ASP A 368 -1.76 -3.49 -33.64
N ILE A 369 -0.47 -3.14 -33.74
CA ILE A 369 0.64 -4.03 -33.42
C ILE A 369 0.63 -4.50 -31.96
N ASN A 370 -0.05 -3.76 -31.07
CA ASN A 370 -0.21 -4.10 -29.65
C ASN A 370 -1.63 -4.61 -29.30
N PHE A 371 -2.48 -4.83 -30.31
CA PHE A 371 -3.84 -5.36 -30.18
C PHE A 371 -4.27 -6.00 -31.51
N ILE A 372 -3.78 -7.22 -31.77
CA ILE A 372 -3.79 -7.82 -33.12
C ILE A 372 -5.19 -8.29 -33.53
N GLU A 373 -5.83 -9.13 -32.71
CA GLU A 373 -7.13 -9.71 -33.00
C GLU A 373 -8.19 -9.15 -32.03
N PRO A 374 -9.07 -8.23 -32.47
CA PRO A 374 -10.16 -7.74 -31.65
C PRO A 374 -11.09 -8.85 -31.16
N TYR A 375 -11.65 -8.66 -29.97
CA TYR A 375 -12.67 -9.56 -29.45
C TYR A 375 -13.94 -9.45 -30.30
N ASP A 376 -14.43 -10.58 -30.79
CA ASP A 376 -15.50 -10.66 -31.80
C ASP A 376 -16.85 -11.10 -31.22
N SER A 377 -16.91 -11.35 -29.92
CA SER A 377 -18.15 -11.65 -29.20
C SER A 377 -18.68 -10.41 -28.47
N ASN A 378 -20.00 -10.32 -28.39
CA ASN A 378 -20.69 -9.30 -27.61
C ASN A 378 -20.95 -9.72 -26.15
N THR A 379 -20.50 -10.91 -25.75
CA THR A 379 -20.70 -11.46 -24.42
C THR A 379 -19.36 -11.78 -23.78
N TRP A 380 -19.21 -11.44 -22.49
CA TRP A 380 -18.04 -11.78 -21.68
C TRP A 380 -18.49 -12.22 -20.28
N THR A 381 -18.09 -13.41 -19.88
CA THR A 381 -18.54 -14.08 -18.66
C THR A 381 -17.41 -14.32 -17.67
N LEU A 382 -17.74 -14.66 -16.43
CA LEU A 382 -16.74 -15.08 -15.43
C LEU A 382 -15.93 -16.32 -15.91
N ARG A 383 -16.60 -17.25 -16.61
CA ARG A 383 -15.94 -18.41 -17.20
C ARG A 383 -14.89 -18.01 -18.24
N ASP A 384 -15.22 -17.06 -19.12
CA ASP A 384 -14.29 -16.56 -20.12
C ASP A 384 -13.06 -15.91 -19.46
N ILE A 385 -13.26 -15.15 -18.37
CA ILE A 385 -12.15 -14.58 -17.59
C ILE A 385 -11.23 -15.70 -17.11
N ILE A 386 -11.77 -16.72 -16.45
CA ILE A 386 -10.99 -17.84 -15.91
C ILE A 386 -10.24 -18.57 -17.03
N ASP A 387 -10.87 -18.77 -18.19
CA ASP A 387 -10.24 -19.45 -19.32
C ASP A 387 -9.06 -18.64 -19.89
N TRP A 388 -9.22 -17.32 -20.06
CA TRP A 388 -8.17 -16.43 -20.56
C TRP A 388 -6.98 -16.36 -19.60
N VAL A 389 -7.23 -16.11 -18.31
CA VAL A 389 -6.14 -16.00 -17.32
C VAL A 389 -5.44 -17.36 -17.14
N SER A 390 -6.16 -18.48 -17.27
CA SER A 390 -5.58 -19.81 -17.24
C SER A 390 -4.66 -20.06 -18.44
N GLN A 391 -5.10 -19.72 -19.66
CA GLN A 391 -4.27 -19.90 -20.85
C GLN A 391 -2.98 -19.06 -20.76
N ALA A 392 -3.08 -17.81 -20.31
CA ALA A 392 -1.92 -16.97 -20.08
C ALA A 392 -0.99 -17.55 -19.01
N PHE A 393 -1.54 -17.99 -17.87
CA PHE A 393 -0.77 -18.63 -16.80
C PHE A 393 0.06 -19.81 -17.31
N TYR A 394 -0.57 -20.80 -17.98
CA TYR A 394 0.16 -21.97 -18.50
C TYR A 394 1.18 -21.60 -19.59
N SER A 395 0.87 -20.63 -20.46
CA SER A 395 1.81 -20.15 -21.47
C SER A 395 3.04 -19.46 -20.83
N GLY A 396 2.85 -18.76 -19.71
CA GLY A 396 3.93 -18.19 -18.92
C GLY A 396 4.79 -19.25 -18.25
N LEU A 397 4.18 -20.27 -17.65
CA LEU A 397 4.90 -21.42 -17.08
C LEU A 397 5.76 -22.13 -18.12
N GLU A 398 5.20 -22.40 -19.30
CA GLU A 398 5.89 -23.05 -20.42
C GLU A 398 7.14 -22.24 -20.86
N ALA A 399 6.99 -20.92 -21.00
CA ALA A 399 8.09 -20.04 -21.41
C ALA A 399 9.29 -20.09 -20.45
N VAL A 400 9.05 -20.33 -19.16
CA VAL A 400 10.11 -20.46 -18.16
C VAL A 400 10.63 -21.89 -18.07
N ALA A 401 9.74 -22.88 -18.09
CA ALA A 401 10.07 -24.30 -17.99
C ALA A 401 10.96 -24.78 -19.15
N TYR A 402 10.84 -24.21 -20.34
CA TYR A 402 11.62 -24.61 -21.52
C TYR A 402 12.97 -23.86 -21.68
N ASP A 403 13.29 -22.91 -20.82
CA ASP A 403 14.57 -22.19 -20.84
C ASP A 403 15.21 -22.06 -19.44
N THR A 404 15.24 -23.17 -18.70
CA THR A 404 15.67 -23.19 -17.29
C THR A 404 17.06 -22.61 -17.06
N TYR A 405 18.03 -22.96 -17.91
CA TYR A 405 19.41 -22.52 -17.76
C TYR A 405 19.56 -21.00 -17.83
N ASN A 406 18.93 -20.34 -18.82
CA ASN A 406 19.12 -18.91 -18.99
C ASN A 406 18.43 -18.11 -17.88
N TRP A 407 17.26 -18.55 -17.38
CA TRP A 407 16.64 -17.90 -16.21
C TRP A 407 17.58 -17.90 -15.00
N LEU A 408 18.11 -19.07 -14.64
CA LEU A 408 19.02 -19.23 -13.51
C LEU A 408 20.34 -18.47 -13.70
N TYR A 409 20.93 -18.56 -14.89
CA TYR A 409 22.20 -17.89 -15.18
C TYR A 409 22.04 -16.36 -15.28
N ASN A 410 20.90 -15.87 -15.75
CA ASN A 410 20.60 -14.45 -15.78
C ASN A 410 20.41 -13.86 -14.38
N SER A 411 19.83 -14.62 -13.43
CA SER A 411 19.80 -14.23 -12.01
C SER A 411 21.21 -13.95 -11.47
N TYR A 412 22.16 -14.85 -11.76
CA TYR A 412 23.58 -14.63 -11.46
C TYR A 412 24.14 -13.36 -12.12
N ARG A 413 23.85 -13.10 -13.39
CA ARG A 413 24.35 -11.91 -14.08
C ARG A 413 23.81 -10.61 -13.50
N VAL A 414 22.54 -10.58 -13.10
CA VAL A 414 21.93 -9.44 -12.38
C VAL A 414 22.66 -9.23 -11.05
N GLY A 415 22.86 -10.30 -10.27
CA GLY A 415 23.60 -10.26 -9.01
C GLY A 415 25.03 -9.76 -9.18
N VAL A 416 25.76 -10.21 -10.22
CA VAL A 416 27.14 -9.79 -10.50
C VAL A 416 27.20 -8.29 -10.75
N LYS A 417 26.31 -7.73 -11.57
CA LYS A 417 26.26 -6.28 -11.82
C LYS A 417 26.05 -5.49 -10.52
N ALA A 418 25.20 -5.99 -9.62
CA ALA A 418 24.94 -5.34 -8.33
C ALA A 418 26.19 -5.36 -7.42
N VAL A 419 26.83 -6.53 -7.24
CA VAL A 419 27.96 -6.70 -6.31
C VAL A 419 29.32 -6.28 -6.88
N THR A 420 29.37 -5.85 -8.14
CA THR A 420 30.57 -5.28 -8.79
C THR A 420 30.47 -3.79 -9.08
N ARG A 421 29.34 -3.14 -8.72
CA ARG A 421 29.18 -1.69 -8.81
C ARG A 421 30.30 -0.97 -8.06
N THR A 422 30.84 0.09 -8.67
CA THR A 422 31.88 0.96 -8.11
C THR A 422 31.41 2.38 -7.81
N SER A 423 30.42 2.88 -8.56
CA SER A 423 29.80 4.20 -8.37
C SER A 423 28.29 4.15 -8.64
N PRO A 424 27.46 4.92 -7.91
CA PRO A 424 27.82 5.54 -6.63
C PRO A 424 28.23 4.49 -5.59
N TYR A 425 29.03 4.87 -4.60
CA TYR A 425 29.64 3.95 -3.64
C TYR A 425 28.69 3.57 -2.50
N ALA A 426 28.02 4.55 -1.89
CA ALA A 426 27.09 4.33 -0.78
C ALA A 426 26.12 5.51 -0.61
N TYR A 427 25.04 5.28 0.13
CA TYR A 427 24.34 6.33 0.87
C TYR A 427 24.79 6.35 2.32
N VAL A 428 24.90 7.54 2.92
CA VAL A 428 25.12 7.72 4.35
C VAL A 428 23.94 8.47 4.96
N ILE A 429 23.30 7.86 5.97
CA ILE A 429 22.25 8.48 6.79
C ILE A 429 22.92 8.94 8.09
N PRO A 430 23.14 10.25 8.31
CA PRO A 430 23.77 10.76 9.52
C PRO A 430 23.04 10.33 10.80
N ALA A 431 23.78 10.08 11.88
CA ALA A 431 23.18 9.96 13.22
C ALA A 431 22.78 11.33 13.80
N GLY A 432 21.89 11.31 14.80
CA GLY A 432 21.47 12.50 15.54
C GLY A 432 20.52 13.42 14.76
N GLN A 433 19.83 12.90 13.75
CA GLN A 433 18.87 13.68 12.98
C GLN A 433 17.67 14.13 13.81
N ARG A 434 17.02 15.19 13.31
CA ARG A 434 15.87 15.86 13.90
C ARG A 434 14.71 14.92 14.23
N ASP A 435 14.42 13.97 13.33
CA ASP A 435 13.35 12.99 13.52
C ASP A 435 13.91 11.56 13.64
N PRO A 436 14.12 11.04 14.87
CA PRO A 436 14.60 9.68 15.06
C PRO A 436 13.61 8.60 14.58
N GLN A 437 12.31 8.91 14.54
CA GLN A 437 11.30 7.97 14.04
C GLN A 437 11.37 7.87 12.51
N ALA A 438 11.60 8.98 11.80
CA ALA A 438 11.82 8.99 10.36
C ALA A 438 13.00 8.10 9.94
N VAL A 439 14.14 8.25 10.62
CA VAL A 439 15.33 7.41 10.39
C VAL A 439 15.01 5.95 10.67
N ARG A 440 14.35 5.65 11.79
CA ARG A 440 13.99 4.27 12.14
C ARG A 440 13.08 3.63 11.08
N ASP A 441 12.04 4.33 10.64
CA ASP A 441 11.08 3.82 9.65
C ASP A 441 11.79 3.55 8.30
N ALA A 442 12.70 4.43 7.87
CA ALA A 442 13.51 4.21 6.68
C ALA A 442 14.40 2.96 6.81
N LEU A 443 15.07 2.79 7.95
CA LEU A 443 15.90 1.61 8.19
C LEU A 443 15.07 0.32 8.21
N GLU A 444 13.86 0.35 8.78
CA GLU A 444 12.94 -0.80 8.81
C GLU A 444 12.53 -1.20 7.37
N ILE A 445 12.20 -0.23 6.52
CA ILE A 445 11.88 -0.45 5.10
C ILE A 445 13.04 -1.17 4.40
N PHE A 446 14.27 -0.67 4.54
CA PHE A 446 15.44 -1.29 3.93
C PHE A 446 15.76 -2.66 4.50
N HIS A 447 15.62 -2.85 5.81
CA HIS A 447 15.86 -4.13 6.46
C HIS A 447 14.85 -5.20 6.02
N LEU A 448 13.56 -4.86 5.96
CA LEU A 448 12.51 -5.73 5.40
C LEU A 448 12.76 -6.01 3.91
N GLY A 449 13.28 -5.04 3.19
CA GLY A 449 13.75 -5.16 1.81
C GLY A 449 15.07 -5.92 1.63
N ALA A 450 15.53 -6.66 2.64
CA ALA A 450 16.76 -7.46 2.61
C ALA A 450 18.05 -6.68 2.25
N VAL A 451 18.06 -5.36 2.46
CA VAL A 451 19.24 -4.51 2.25
C VAL A 451 20.18 -4.62 3.44
N GLU A 452 21.47 -4.77 3.16
CA GLU A 452 22.54 -4.72 4.16
C GLU A 452 22.81 -3.27 4.56
N ILE A 453 22.65 -2.99 5.86
CA ILE A 453 22.87 -1.67 6.47
C ILE A 453 24.00 -1.80 7.49
N HIS A 454 24.98 -0.90 7.43
CA HIS A 454 26.09 -0.87 8.38
C HIS A 454 25.97 0.34 9.31
N GLU A 455 26.13 0.15 10.61
CA GLU A 455 26.17 1.23 11.59
C GLU A 455 27.63 1.55 11.95
N ALA A 456 28.03 2.81 11.80
CA ALA A 456 29.37 3.28 12.11
C ALA A 456 29.65 3.22 13.62
N ARG A 457 30.75 2.59 14.03
CA ARG A 457 31.20 2.50 15.44
C ARG A 457 32.02 3.71 15.87
N ALA A 458 32.62 4.40 14.90
CA ALA A 458 33.41 5.60 15.11
C ALA A 458 33.03 6.68 14.08
N ALA A 459 33.41 7.93 14.35
CA ALA A 459 33.27 8.99 13.36
C ALA A 459 34.16 8.70 12.13
N PHE A 460 33.69 9.08 10.94
CA PHE A 460 34.41 8.86 9.68
C PHE A 460 34.18 10.03 8.71
N THR A 461 34.92 10.05 7.60
CA THR A 461 34.78 11.07 6.55
C THR A 461 34.45 10.41 5.23
N ALA A 462 33.44 10.94 4.53
CA ALA A 462 33.02 10.49 3.20
C ALA A 462 32.47 11.69 2.42
N GLY A 463 32.71 11.76 1.11
CA GLY A 463 32.19 12.86 0.26
C GLY A 463 32.59 14.27 0.72
N GLY A 464 33.70 14.43 1.44
CA GLY A 464 34.12 15.72 2.02
C GLY A 464 33.39 16.15 3.30
N LYS A 465 32.47 15.33 3.83
CA LYS A 465 31.73 15.57 5.08
C LYS A 465 32.18 14.60 6.18
N GLN A 466 32.19 15.06 7.42
CA GLN A 466 32.43 14.23 8.60
C GLN A 466 31.10 13.71 9.15
N TYR A 467 31.04 12.42 9.44
CA TYR A 467 29.86 11.74 9.97
C TYR A 467 30.15 11.21 11.38
N PRO A 468 29.24 11.38 12.35
CA PRO A 468 29.41 10.87 13.70
C PRO A 468 29.27 9.35 13.78
N ALA A 469 29.79 8.76 14.87
CA ALA A 469 29.46 7.38 15.25
C ALA A 469 27.93 7.23 15.38
N GLY A 470 27.43 6.04 15.03
CA GLY A 470 26.01 5.73 14.94
C GLY A 470 25.37 6.06 13.59
N SER A 471 26.08 6.75 12.68
CA SER A 471 25.57 6.98 11.31
C SER A 471 25.45 5.66 10.55
N TYR A 472 24.45 5.57 9.67
CA TYR A 472 24.20 4.36 8.89
C TYR A 472 24.78 4.49 7.47
N ILE A 473 25.42 3.43 7.01
CA ILE A 473 26.06 3.32 5.70
C ILE A 473 25.35 2.20 4.94
N ILE A 474 24.78 2.55 3.80
CA ILE A 474 24.18 1.60 2.86
C ILE A 474 25.07 1.57 1.62
N HIS A 475 26.00 0.62 1.56
CA HIS A 475 26.85 0.43 0.39
C HIS A 475 25.99 0.07 -0.83
N LEU A 476 26.33 0.56 -2.02
CA LEU A 476 25.59 0.21 -3.24
C LEU A 476 26.24 -0.96 -4.01
N ARG A 477 27.33 -1.50 -3.47
CA ARG A 477 27.99 -2.74 -3.92
C ARG A 477 27.47 -3.94 -3.13
N GLN A 478 26.17 -4.20 -3.26
CA GLN A 478 25.47 -5.32 -2.63
C GLN A 478 24.29 -5.75 -3.51
N PRO A 479 23.72 -6.95 -3.31
CA PRO A 479 22.42 -7.27 -3.89
C PRO A 479 21.37 -6.20 -3.54
N TYR A 480 20.38 -6.01 -4.40
CA TYR A 480 19.22 -5.15 -4.13
C TYR A 480 19.50 -3.65 -4.01
N ALA A 481 20.72 -3.19 -4.31
CA ALA A 481 21.09 -1.78 -4.33
C ALA A 481 20.22 -0.90 -5.27
N GLY A 482 19.55 -1.49 -6.27
CA GLY A 482 18.55 -0.80 -7.09
C GLY A 482 17.35 -0.32 -6.28
N PHE A 483 16.90 -1.11 -5.28
CA PHE A 483 15.83 -0.73 -4.36
C PHE A 483 16.23 0.45 -3.47
N VAL A 484 17.48 0.45 -2.98
CA VAL A 484 18.04 1.56 -2.20
C VAL A 484 18.05 2.84 -3.03
N LYS A 485 18.59 2.75 -4.26
CA LYS A 485 18.75 3.91 -5.12
C LYS A 485 17.40 4.50 -5.53
N THR A 486 16.42 3.68 -5.94
CA THR A 486 15.09 4.19 -6.33
C THR A 486 14.37 4.90 -5.17
N LEU A 487 14.56 4.46 -3.92
CA LEU A 487 13.88 5.05 -2.77
C LEU A 487 14.61 6.27 -2.19
N LEU A 488 15.93 6.37 -2.31
CA LEU A 488 16.71 7.49 -1.74
C LEU A 488 16.97 8.62 -2.72
N GLU A 489 16.96 8.36 -4.03
CA GLU A 489 17.27 9.39 -5.01
C GLU A 489 16.10 10.31 -5.33
N VAL A 490 16.44 11.54 -5.74
CA VAL A 490 15.47 12.48 -6.30
C VAL A 490 14.98 11.95 -7.65
N GLN A 491 13.67 11.83 -7.80
CA GLN A 491 13.05 11.32 -9.02
C GLN A 491 13.02 12.40 -10.11
N ASN A 492 13.47 12.02 -11.30
CA ASN A 492 13.45 12.85 -12.50
C ASN A 492 12.64 12.13 -13.58
N TYR A 493 11.32 12.30 -13.55
CA TYR A 493 10.44 11.65 -14.52
C TYR A 493 10.50 12.39 -15.87
N PRO A 494 10.56 11.69 -17.01
CA PRO A 494 10.67 12.33 -18.31
C PRO A 494 9.42 13.16 -18.66
N GLN A 495 9.62 14.30 -19.31
CA GLN A 495 8.55 15.15 -19.85
C GLN A 495 7.90 14.46 -21.06
N LEU A 496 6.93 13.59 -20.82
CA LEU A 496 6.26 12.82 -21.87
C LEU A 496 5.00 13.53 -22.34
N LEU A 497 4.97 13.93 -23.61
CA LEU A 497 3.80 14.53 -24.26
C LEU A 497 3.29 13.59 -25.35
N GLN A 498 1.98 13.58 -25.62
CA GLN A 498 1.40 12.73 -26.67
C GLN A 498 1.95 13.03 -28.07
N TYR A 499 2.35 14.28 -28.31
CA TYR A 499 3.08 14.78 -29.46
C TYR A 499 3.81 16.08 -29.05
N PRO A 500 4.80 16.59 -29.81
CA PRO A 500 5.48 17.83 -29.47
C PRO A 500 4.49 19.00 -29.30
N GLY A 501 4.47 19.62 -28.12
CA GLY A 501 3.53 20.69 -27.75
C GLY A 501 2.10 20.23 -27.40
N GLY A 502 1.86 18.92 -27.40
CA GLY A 502 0.57 18.30 -27.02
C GLY A 502 0.39 18.13 -25.52
N PRO A 503 -0.76 17.59 -25.08
CA PRO A 503 -1.02 17.31 -23.67
C PRO A 503 -0.06 16.24 -23.10
N PRO A 504 0.15 16.24 -21.77
CA PRO A 504 1.00 15.24 -21.13
C PRO A 504 0.46 13.82 -21.30
N GLN A 505 1.39 12.88 -21.47
CA GLN A 505 1.10 11.46 -21.41
C GLN A 505 1.04 11.05 -19.94
N ARG A 506 -0.15 10.60 -19.51
CA ARG A 506 -0.41 10.23 -18.12
C ARG A 506 0.46 9.04 -17.69
N PRO A 507 1.23 9.14 -16.57
CA PRO A 507 1.85 7.97 -15.96
C PRO A 507 0.78 7.05 -15.37
N TYR A 508 1.09 5.77 -15.27
CA TYR A 508 0.16 4.77 -14.76
C TYR A 508 -0.07 4.90 -13.24
N ASP A 509 0.91 5.39 -12.49
CA ASP A 509 0.78 5.70 -11.07
C ASP A 509 1.30 7.10 -10.74
N THR A 510 2.36 7.18 -9.95
CA THR A 510 2.96 8.41 -9.44
C THR A 510 4.38 8.56 -9.97
N THR A 511 4.87 9.80 -10.00
CA THR A 511 6.20 10.11 -10.57
C THR A 511 7.29 10.29 -9.53
N ALA A 512 6.96 10.27 -8.25
CA ALA A 512 7.90 10.45 -7.14
C ALA A 512 7.74 9.41 -6.03
N GLN A 513 8.86 9.06 -5.38
CA GLN A 513 8.92 8.14 -4.24
C GLN A 513 10.12 8.43 -3.29
N THR A 514 10.62 9.66 -3.30
CA THR A 514 11.85 10.07 -2.59
C THR A 514 11.66 10.00 -1.07
N LEU A 515 12.04 8.88 -0.48
CA LEU A 515 11.81 8.53 0.93
C LEU A 515 12.38 9.56 1.92
N PRO A 516 13.58 10.16 1.72
CA PRO A 516 14.09 11.25 2.55
C PRO A 516 13.11 12.41 2.72
N MET A 517 12.44 12.82 1.64
CA MET A 517 11.48 13.93 1.65
C MET A 517 10.11 13.51 2.22
N LEU A 518 9.66 12.30 1.89
CA LEU A 518 8.39 11.75 2.39
C LEU A 518 8.38 11.56 3.92
N LEU A 519 9.50 11.10 4.48
CA LEU A 519 9.63 10.84 5.92
C LEU A 519 10.26 12.01 6.68
N GLY A 520 11.05 12.87 6.02
CA GLY A 520 11.72 14.01 6.63
C GLY A 520 13.05 13.65 7.31
N PHE A 521 13.90 12.89 6.62
CA PHE A 521 15.28 12.58 7.04
C PHE A 521 16.28 12.89 5.93
N GLU A 522 17.57 12.97 6.27
CA GLU A 522 18.68 13.22 5.37
C GLU A 522 19.42 11.93 5.01
N ALA A 523 19.77 11.80 3.73
CA ALA A 523 20.66 10.76 3.22
C ALA A 523 21.59 11.36 2.16
N ASP A 524 22.90 11.23 2.36
CA ASP A 524 23.91 11.76 1.46
C ASP A 524 24.37 10.67 0.48
N LEU A 525 24.33 10.95 -0.82
CA LEU A 525 24.94 10.09 -1.84
C LEU A 525 26.45 10.29 -1.85
N ILE A 526 27.20 9.21 -1.67
CA ILE A 526 28.65 9.21 -1.72
C ILE A 526 29.11 8.51 -3.00
N GLU A 527 29.71 9.26 -3.91
CA GLU A 527 30.25 8.72 -5.17
C GLU A 527 31.55 7.94 -4.97
N ALA A 528 32.49 8.50 -4.20
CA ALA A 528 33.83 7.95 -4.04
C ALA A 528 33.94 6.92 -2.90
N PRO A 529 34.82 5.91 -3.00
CA PRO A 529 35.10 4.97 -1.91
C PRO A 529 35.61 5.66 -0.64
N PHE A 530 35.24 5.12 0.52
CA PHE A 530 35.74 5.53 1.83
C PHE A 530 35.87 4.33 2.78
N SER A 531 36.54 4.55 3.92
CA SER A 531 36.67 3.57 5.00
C SER A 531 35.99 4.09 6.26
N ALA A 532 35.26 3.21 6.94
CA ALA A 532 34.65 3.46 8.23
C ALA A 532 34.70 2.18 9.07
N ASP A 533 34.97 2.30 10.38
CA ASP A 533 34.73 1.21 11.32
C ASP A 533 33.22 1.09 11.52
N ALA A 534 32.62 0.00 11.02
CA ALA A 534 31.17 -0.18 11.02
C ALA A 534 30.80 -1.65 11.28
N ARG A 535 29.57 -1.88 11.73
CA ARG A 535 28.99 -3.22 11.95
C ARG A 535 27.73 -3.41 11.12
N LEU A 536 27.54 -4.61 10.57
CA LEU A 536 26.27 -4.98 9.96
C LEU A 536 25.13 -4.94 10.98
N LEU A 537 24.01 -4.36 10.59
CA LEU A 537 22.80 -4.26 11.39
C LEU A 537 21.90 -5.48 11.17
N ASN A 538 21.76 -6.32 12.20
CA ASN A 538 20.92 -7.52 12.14
C ASN A 538 19.44 -7.27 12.44
N SER A 539 19.11 -6.11 13.02
CA SER A 539 17.75 -5.72 13.39
C SER A 539 17.69 -4.22 13.60
N VAL A 540 16.60 -3.59 13.17
CA VAL A 540 16.36 -2.17 13.42
C VAL A 540 15.77 -1.98 14.81
N LYS A 541 16.30 -1.03 15.59
CA LYS A 541 15.84 -0.72 16.95
C LYS A 541 15.67 0.78 17.09
N PRO A 542 14.77 1.24 17.97
CA PRO A 542 14.74 2.64 18.37
C PRO A 542 16.12 3.10 18.89
N SER A 543 16.47 4.35 18.60
CA SER A 543 17.69 4.98 19.11
C SER A 543 17.74 4.89 20.64
N ALA A 544 18.94 4.65 21.18
CA ALA A 544 19.14 4.65 22.61
C ALA A 544 18.85 6.04 23.19
N VAL A 545 17.99 6.09 24.19
CA VAL A 545 17.61 7.32 24.89
C VAL A 545 17.95 7.19 26.38
N ALA A 546 18.35 8.31 26.98
CA ALA A 546 18.57 8.37 28.42
C ALA A 546 17.24 8.18 29.16
N THR A 547 17.30 7.56 30.34
CA THR A 547 16.13 7.53 31.23
C THR A 547 15.80 8.97 31.66
N PRO A 548 14.54 9.40 31.59
CA PRO A 548 14.17 10.75 31.98
C PRO A 548 14.50 11.00 33.46
N SER A 549 15.28 12.04 33.72
CA SER A 549 15.54 12.51 35.09
C SER A 549 14.25 13.07 35.69
N THR A 550 14.06 12.93 37.00
CA THR A 550 12.90 13.53 37.69
C THR A 550 13.06 15.06 37.68
N PRO A 551 12.08 15.83 37.15
CA PRO A 551 12.11 17.28 37.21
C PRO A 551 12.12 17.78 38.66
N PRO A 552 12.82 18.87 38.99
CA PRO A 552 12.74 19.48 40.31
C PRO A 552 11.33 20.05 40.57
N ARG A 553 11.04 20.40 41.82
CA ARG A 553 9.82 21.15 42.16
C ARG A 553 9.83 22.47 41.37
N GLY A 554 8.74 22.81 40.67
CA GLY A 554 8.74 23.90 39.69
C GLY A 554 8.79 23.44 38.23
N GLY A 555 9.27 22.22 37.99
CA GLY A 555 9.63 21.72 36.66
C GLY A 555 8.62 20.76 36.04
N ALA A 556 8.93 20.31 34.82
CA ALA A 556 8.11 19.38 34.04
C ALA A 556 8.99 18.46 33.17
N TYR A 557 8.43 17.35 32.69
CA TYR A 557 9.03 16.62 31.58
C TYR A 557 8.80 17.40 30.28
N ALA A 558 9.81 17.45 29.41
CA ALA A 558 9.75 18.13 28.13
C ALA A 558 10.02 17.17 26.97
N ILE A 559 9.15 17.21 25.96
CA ILE A 559 9.23 16.38 24.75
C ILE A 559 9.18 17.31 23.54
N GLY A 560 10.21 17.24 22.70
CA GLY A 560 10.30 18.05 21.49
C GLY A 560 9.22 17.67 20.46
N PRO A 561 8.70 18.64 19.69
CA PRO A 561 7.67 18.39 18.68
C PRO A 561 8.25 17.92 17.33
N GLU A 562 9.56 17.80 17.21
CA GLU A 562 10.25 17.65 15.91
C GLU A 562 10.04 16.27 15.28
N SER A 563 9.72 15.24 16.07
CA SER A 563 9.48 13.88 15.57
C SER A 563 8.00 13.59 15.36
N TYR A 564 7.60 13.00 14.24
CA TYR A 564 6.18 12.68 14.01
C TYR A 564 5.72 11.55 14.93
N GLY A 565 6.64 10.68 15.38
CA GLY A 565 6.39 9.65 16.38
C GLY A 565 6.01 10.20 17.77
N VAL A 566 6.12 11.51 18.01
CA VAL A 566 5.71 12.14 19.28
C VAL A 566 4.23 11.89 19.58
N PHE A 567 3.39 11.77 18.55
CA PHE A 567 1.96 11.53 18.73
C PHE A 567 1.63 10.15 19.30
N ARG A 568 2.54 9.18 19.20
CA ARG A 568 2.43 7.90 19.94
C ARG A 568 2.53 8.12 21.45
N ILE A 569 3.36 9.08 21.86
CA ILE A 569 3.51 9.47 23.27
C ILE A 569 2.30 10.28 23.72
N VAL A 570 1.85 11.24 22.91
CA VAL A 570 0.67 12.08 23.20
C VAL A 570 -0.59 11.22 23.35
N ALA A 571 -0.80 10.27 22.46
CA ALA A 571 -1.95 9.38 22.53
C ALA A 571 -1.92 8.50 23.79
N ALA A 572 -0.75 7.94 24.15
CA ALA A 572 -0.60 7.20 25.39
C ALA A 572 -0.86 8.07 26.65
N LEU A 573 -0.45 9.35 26.62
CA LEU A 573 -0.75 10.31 27.71
C LEU A 573 -2.26 10.59 27.82
N GLN A 574 -2.96 10.75 26.69
CA GLN A 574 -4.41 10.95 26.64
C GLN A 574 -5.17 9.75 27.20
N GLN A 575 -4.81 8.54 26.79
CA GLN A 575 -5.42 7.29 27.27
C GLN A 575 -5.19 7.07 28.77
N ALA A 576 -4.07 7.57 29.31
CA ALA A 576 -3.76 7.50 30.74
C ALA A 576 -4.32 8.68 31.56
N ASP A 577 -5.09 9.58 30.94
CA ASP A 577 -5.62 10.81 31.53
C ASP A 577 -4.53 11.67 32.20
N ILE A 578 -3.35 11.72 31.60
CA ILE A 578 -2.23 12.52 32.10
C ILE A 578 -2.29 13.92 31.48
N PRO A 579 -2.40 14.99 32.29
CA PRO A 579 -2.44 16.35 31.79
C PRO A 579 -1.22 16.65 30.92
N THR A 580 -1.49 17.12 29.70
CA THR A 580 -0.46 17.38 28.70
C THR A 580 -0.60 18.80 28.19
N PHE A 581 0.50 19.53 28.19
CA PHE A 581 0.57 20.94 27.84
C PHE A 581 1.51 21.17 26.66
N ARG A 582 1.40 22.30 25.99
CA ARG A 582 2.36 22.73 24.96
C ARG A 582 2.73 24.19 25.14
N ALA A 583 4.02 24.50 25.07
CA ALA A 583 4.51 25.88 25.09
C ALA A 583 4.26 26.53 23.71
N ALA A 584 3.64 27.71 23.67
CA ALA A 584 3.32 28.40 22.42
C ALA A 584 4.50 29.19 21.82
N ALA A 585 5.61 29.30 22.56
CA ALA A 585 6.81 29.99 22.12
C ALA A 585 8.07 29.21 22.50
N ARG A 586 9.16 29.51 21.79
CA ARG A 586 10.49 29.01 22.11
C ARG A 586 10.93 29.43 23.52
N PHE A 587 11.64 28.56 24.22
CA PHE A 587 12.22 28.87 25.54
C PHE A 587 13.56 28.15 25.75
N THR A 588 14.29 28.51 26.79
CA THR A 588 15.59 27.91 27.12
C THR A 588 15.60 27.47 28.58
N ASP A 589 16.10 26.27 28.85
CA ASP A 589 16.30 25.73 30.19
C ASP A 589 17.55 24.82 30.19
N GLY A 590 18.38 24.90 31.23
CA GLY A 590 19.56 24.06 31.35
C GLY A 590 20.57 24.16 30.19
N GLY A 591 20.63 25.30 29.50
CA GLY A 591 21.50 25.50 28.32
C GLY A 591 20.97 24.87 27.02
N ARG A 592 19.77 24.28 27.04
CA ARG A 592 19.08 23.75 25.85
C ARG A 592 17.92 24.67 25.45
N THR A 593 17.81 24.93 24.15
CA THR A 593 16.65 25.61 23.57
C THR A 593 15.59 24.61 23.13
N TYR A 594 14.34 24.92 23.45
CA TYR A 594 13.15 24.16 23.09
C TYR A 594 12.30 24.99 22.12
N PRO A 595 11.88 24.43 20.98
CA PRO A 595 11.06 25.16 20.00
C PRO A 595 9.62 25.37 20.50
N ALA A 596 8.91 26.26 19.83
CA ALA A 596 7.46 26.39 20.00
C ALA A 596 6.77 25.04 19.72
N GLY A 597 5.72 24.74 20.48
CA GLY A 597 4.99 23.48 20.45
C GLY A 597 5.59 22.34 21.26
N THR A 598 6.69 22.57 22.00
CA THR A 598 7.25 21.60 22.94
C THR A 598 6.20 21.15 23.96
N PHE A 599 6.03 19.84 24.09
CA PHE A 599 5.10 19.25 25.05
C PHE A 599 5.70 19.29 26.45
N LEU A 600 4.91 19.71 27.44
CA LEU A 600 5.24 19.69 28.85
C LEU A 600 4.25 18.78 29.61
N VAL A 601 4.79 17.88 30.41
CA VAL A 601 4.01 16.93 31.22
C VAL A 601 4.36 17.12 32.69
N PRO A 602 3.38 17.41 33.57
CA PRO A 602 3.63 17.56 35.00
C PRO A 602 4.25 16.29 35.60
N PRO A 603 5.17 16.42 36.57
CA PRO A 603 5.87 15.29 37.14
C PRO A 603 4.95 14.45 38.03
N SER A 604 4.75 13.19 37.68
CA SER A 604 4.12 12.17 38.53
C SER A 604 4.81 10.81 38.34
N PRO A 605 4.68 9.84 39.27
CA PRO A 605 5.21 8.49 39.09
C PRO A 605 4.67 7.81 37.82
N THR A 606 3.37 7.95 37.55
CA THR A 606 2.71 7.38 36.36
C THR A 606 3.24 8.03 35.07
N ALA A 607 3.35 9.36 35.04
CA ALA A 607 3.90 10.08 33.89
C ALA A 607 5.35 9.67 33.63
N ARG A 608 6.17 9.56 34.68
CA ARG A 608 7.57 9.14 34.54
C ARG A 608 7.68 7.76 33.89
N GLU A 609 6.89 6.81 34.37
CA GLU A 609 6.95 5.43 33.90
C GLU A 609 6.44 5.28 32.46
N LEU A 610 5.34 5.97 32.12
CA LEU A 610 4.81 6.01 30.77
C LEU A 610 5.81 6.67 29.81
N LEU A 611 6.34 7.84 30.15
CA LEU A 611 7.30 8.57 29.32
C LEU A 611 8.60 7.77 29.15
N ARG A 612 9.11 7.11 30.20
CA ARG A 612 10.27 6.23 30.11
C ARG A 612 10.02 5.08 29.14
N THR A 613 8.84 4.46 29.20
CA THR A 613 8.47 3.34 28.33
C THR A 613 8.31 3.79 26.88
N GLN A 614 7.56 4.87 26.64
CA GLN A 614 7.31 5.38 25.29
C GLN A 614 8.59 5.95 24.66
N SER A 615 9.42 6.67 25.42
CA SER A 615 10.72 7.15 24.97
C SER A 615 11.62 6.00 24.51
N LYS A 616 11.66 4.88 25.26
CA LYS A 616 12.40 3.68 24.87
C LYS A 616 11.83 3.01 23.61
N ASN A 617 10.51 3.01 23.44
CA ASN A 617 9.84 2.36 22.30
C ASN A 617 9.93 3.17 21.00
N THR A 618 10.02 4.50 21.08
CA THR A 618 10.09 5.39 19.93
C THR A 618 11.50 5.89 19.64
N GLY A 619 12.39 5.89 20.64
CA GLY A 619 13.70 6.52 20.55
C GLY A 619 13.65 8.05 20.65
N ILE A 620 12.50 8.62 21.02
CA ILE A 620 12.32 10.06 21.20
C ILE A 620 12.77 10.44 22.62
N PRO A 621 13.75 11.35 22.77
CA PRO A 621 14.25 11.72 24.09
C PRO A 621 13.24 12.55 24.88
N VAL A 622 13.09 12.23 26.17
CA VAL A 622 12.32 13.03 27.12
C VAL A 622 13.30 13.69 28.09
N SER A 623 13.25 15.02 28.15
CA SER A 623 14.09 15.83 29.05
C SER A 623 13.31 16.25 30.29
N ALA A 624 14.01 16.79 31.29
CA ALA A 624 13.39 17.49 32.41
C ALA A 624 13.79 18.96 32.36
N VAL A 625 12.82 19.85 32.53
CA VAL A 625 13.07 21.30 32.65
C VAL A 625 13.04 21.73 34.12
N GLY A 626 13.94 22.64 34.49
CA GLY A 626 14.08 23.13 35.86
C GLY A 626 12.90 23.97 36.34
N ALA A 627 12.25 24.69 35.43
CA ALA A 627 11.03 25.43 35.69
C ALA A 627 10.11 25.41 34.47
N VAL A 628 8.79 25.43 34.70
CA VAL A 628 7.83 25.68 33.61
C VAL A 628 8.08 27.10 33.04
N PRO A 629 8.26 27.25 31.71
CA PRO A 629 8.67 28.52 31.11
C PRO A 629 7.58 29.59 31.23
N ALA A 630 8.00 30.86 31.36
CA ALA A 630 7.12 32.03 31.40
C ALA A 630 6.66 32.44 29.98
N VAL A 631 6.03 31.51 29.26
CA VAL A 631 5.47 31.73 27.93
C VAL A 631 4.01 31.31 27.91
N ALA A 632 3.22 31.88 27.01
CA ALA A 632 1.87 31.37 26.76
C ALA A 632 1.92 29.90 26.32
N GLY A 633 0.81 29.19 26.47
CA GLY A 633 0.73 27.80 26.07
C GLY A 633 -0.70 27.31 25.97
N VAL A 634 -0.84 26.00 25.79
CA VAL A 634 -2.13 25.33 25.76
C VAL A 634 -2.12 24.07 26.62
N GLN A 635 -3.27 23.74 27.19
CA GLN A 635 -3.55 22.42 27.77
C GLN A 635 -4.39 21.63 26.78
N LEU A 636 -3.92 20.44 26.38
CA LEU A 636 -4.73 19.56 25.55
C LEU A 636 -6.00 19.15 26.31
N LYS A 637 -7.13 19.08 25.60
CA LYS A 637 -8.38 18.60 26.20
C LYS A 637 -8.21 17.12 26.59
N PRO A 638 -8.45 16.74 27.85
CA PRO A 638 -8.42 15.33 28.25
C PRO A 638 -9.46 14.52 27.47
N GLY A 639 -9.07 13.35 26.96
CA GLY A 639 -9.92 12.49 26.16
C GLY A 639 -10.43 13.17 24.89
N THR A 640 -9.57 13.92 24.18
CA THR A 640 -9.94 14.61 22.93
C THR A 640 -10.60 13.64 21.95
N ARG A 641 -11.84 13.93 21.53
CA ARG A 641 -12.64 13.06 20.68
C ARG A 641 -12.48 13.44 19.22
N ILE A 642 -11.78 12.61 18.45
CA ILE A 642 -11.48 12.86 17.04
C ILE A 642 -12.44 12.05 16.16
N GLY A 643 -13.21 12.75 15.33
CA GLY A 643 -14.05 12.16 14.29
C GLY A 643 -13.32 12.11 12.95
N LEU A 644 -13.48 11.03 12.19
CA LEU A 644 -13.00 10.89 10.82
C LEU A 644 -14.19 10.78 9.87
N LEU A 645 -14.35 11.75 8.96
CA LEU A 645 -15.29 11.60 7.86
C LEU A 645 -14.78 10.51 6.92
N LYS A 646 -15.60 9.49 6.70
CA LYS A 646 -15.30 8.35 5.83
C LYS A 646 -16.50 8.01 4.96
N PRO A 647 -16.55 8.50 3.72
CA PRO A 647 -17.42 7.93 2.72
C PRO A 647 -17.10 6.44 2.51
N PRO A 648 -18.08 5.62 2.10
CA PRO A 648 -17.81 4.27 1.63
C PRO A 648 -16.75 4.27 0.53
N ASP A 649 -15.84 3.30 0.57
CA ASP A 649 -14.77 3.10 -0.42
C ASP A 649 -13.83 4.30 -0.57
N ASN A 650 -13.63 5.06 0.52
CA ASN A 650 -12.68 6.18 0.56
C ASN A 650 -11.31 5.74 1.12
N MET A 651 -10.35 5.51 0.22
CA MET A 651 -8.99 5.11 0.59
C MET A 651 -8.25 6.16 1.45
N PRO A 652 -8.36 7.48 1.21
CA PRO A 652 -7.76 8.49 2.08
C PRO A 652 -8.14 8.37 3.56
N SER A 653 -9.42 8.14 3.87
CA SER A 653 -9.86 7.83 5.23
C SER A 653 -9.21 6.56 5.76
N GLY A 654 -9.12 5.51 4.95
CA GLY A 654 -8.47 4.25 5.34
C GLY A 654 -6.97 4.42 5.67
N TRP A 655 -6.23 5.24 4.93
CA TRP A 655 -4.82 5.55 5.22
C TRP A 655 -4.67 6.28 6.56
N LEU A 656 -5.61 7.17 6.89
CA LEU A 656 -5.65 7.80 8.22
C LEU A 656 -6.01 6.81 9.33
N MET A 657 -6.96 5.90 9.09
CA MET A 657 -7.28 4.83 10.04
C MET A 657 -6.04 4.01 10.40
N TRP A 658 -5.22 3.66 9.39
CA TRP A 658 -3.95 2.97 9.65
C TRP A 658 -3.03 3.82 10.51
N THR A 659 -2.87 5.09 10.16
CA THR A 659 -1.99 6.02 10.87
C THR A 659 -2.42 6.18 12.34
N PHE A 660 -3.71 6.35 12.60
CA PHE A 660 -4.26 6.46 13.95
C PHE A 660 -4.08 5.16 14.75
N ASP A 661 -4.41 4.01 14.15
CA ASP A 661 -4.21 2.71 14.80
C ASP A 661 -2.72 2.47 15.13
N GLN A 662 -1.80 2.81 14.22
CA GLN A 662 -0.35 2.67 14.46
C GLN A 662 0.17 3.59 15.57
N TYR A 663 -0.45 4.77 15.72
CA TYR A 663 -0.03 5.77 16.69
C TYR A 663 -0.80 5.65 18.00
N GLY A 664 -1.81 4.80 18.06
CA GLY A 664 -2.69 4.63 19.21
C GLY A 664 -3.61 5.82 19.46
N VAL A 665 -3.87 6.64 18.43
CA VAL A 665 -4.73 7.82 18.53
C VAL A 665 -6.17 7.34 18.58
N ASP A 666 -6.92 7.75 19.60
CA ASP A 666 -8.34 7.43 19.71
C ASP A 666 -9.14 8.25 18.68
N TYR A 667 -9.90 7.56 17.84
CA TYR A 667 -10.79 8.16 16.85
C TYR A 667 -12.03 7.29 16.64
N SER A 668 -13.07 7.90 16.07
CA SER A 668 -14.23 7.19 15.54
C SER A 668 -14.52 7.67 14.12
N VAL A 669 -15.05 6.77 13.28
CA VAL A 669 -15.67 7.18 12.01
C VAL A 669 -16.94 7.97 12.35
N VAL A 670 -17.13 9.12 11.72
CA VAL A 670 -18.37 9.89 11.86
C VAL A 670 -19.48 9.17 11.10
N GLU A 671 -20.41 8.60 11.84
CA GLU A 671 -21.54 7.85 11.28
C GLU A 671 -22.73 8.78 10.99
N ALA A 672 -23.63 8.35 10.11
CA ALA A 672 -24.83 9.10 9.77
C ALA A 672 -25.69 9.47 10.99
N GLY A 673 -25.71 8.60 12.02
CA GLY A 673 -26.42 8.84 13.28
C GLY A 673 -25.83 9.96 14.13
N ASP A 674 -24.50 10.18 14.06
CA ASP A 674 -23.79 11.16 14.89
C ASP A 674 -24.17 12.60 14.53
N TYR A 675 -24.65 12.83 13.31
CA TYR A 675 -25.04 14.16 12.84
C TYR A 675 -26.13 14.79 13.72
N ALA A 676 -26.94 13.98 14.41
CA ALA A 676 -27.91 14.46 15.38
C ALA A 676 -27.29 15.25 16.56
N ASP A 677 -26.05 14.92 16.97
CA ASP A 677 -25.30 15.62 18.02
C ASP A 677 -23.77 15.48 17.83
N LEU A 678 -23.23 16.18 16.82
CA LEU A 678 -21.79 16.17 16.55
C LEU A 678 -20.97 16.79 17.69
N ALA A 679 -21.46 17.85 18.34
CA ALA A 679 -20.73 18.52 19.42
C ALA A 679 -20.68 17.67 20.71
N GLY A 680 -21.74 16.92 20.98
CA GLY A 680 -21.78 15.93 22.05
C GLY A 680 -20.94 14.68 21.76
N THR A 681 -20.47 14.47 20.54
CA THR A 681 -19.71 13.27 20.13
C THR A 681 -18.23 13.58 19.84
N TYR A 682 -17.94 14.71 19.20
CA TYR A 682 -16.62 15.06 18.69
C TYR A 682 -16.14 16.42 19.20
N ASP A 683 -14.82 16.59 19.21
CA ASP A 683 -14.15 17.86 19.49
C ASP A 683 -13.45 18.41 18.24
N ALA A 684 -12.87 17.49 17.46
CA ALA A 684 -12.32 17.76 16.15
C ALA A 684 -12.83 16.72 15.15
N ILE A 685 -13.12 17.14 13.92
CA ILE A 685 -13.49 16.27 12.80
C ILE A 685 -12.46 16.46 11.68
N ILE A 686 -11.98 15.35 11.12
CA ILE A 686 -11.03 15.33 10.00
C ILE A 686 -11.78 14.99 8.72
N MET A 687 -11.57 15.81 7.69
CA MET A 687 -12.16 15.74 6.35
C MET A 687 -11.05 15.48 5.32
N PRO A 688 -10.74 14.21 5.03
CA PRO A 688 -9.70 13.87 4.07
C PRO A 688 -10.13 14.09 2.62
N ASP A 689 -9.21 13.84 1.69
CA ASP A 689 -9.49 13.82 0.26
C ASP A 689 -10.58 12.80 -0.13
N GLY A 690 -11.36 13.13 -1.15
CA GLY A 690 -12.51 12.37 -1.62
C GLY A 690 -13.80 12.62 -0.82
N VAL A 691 -13.74 13.33 0.32
CA VAL A 691 -14.95 13.78 1.02
C VAL A 691 -15.54 14.98 0.30
N SER A 692 -16.80 14.83 -0.13
CA SER A 692 -17.57 15.86 -0.84
C SER A 692 -18.92 16.10 -0.17
N ARG A 693 -19.53 17.27 -0.47
CA ARG A 693 -20.94 17.52 -0.09
C ARG A 693 -21.87 16.40 -0.55
N ASN A 694 -21.67 15.89 -1.76
CA ASN A 694 -22.47 14.78 -2.28
C ASN A 694 -22.32 13.52 -1.44
N SER A 695 -21.09 13.16 -1.06
CA SER A 695 -20.84 11.97 -0.24
C SER A 695 -21.48 12.05 1.15
N ILE A 696 -21.58 13.25 1.75
CA ILE A 696 -22.23 13.46 3.04
C ILE A 696 -23.75 13.49 2.90
N VAL A 697 -24.26 14.33 2.00
CA VAL A 697 -25.71 14.57 1.85
C VAL A 697 -26.43 13.34 1.33
N ASN A 698 -25.89 12.69 0.31
CA ASN A 698 -26.56 11.58 -0.37
C ASN A 698 -26.08 10.21 0.11
N GLY A 699 -24.81 10.07 0.50
CA GLY A 699 -24.25 8.83 1.06
C GLY A 699 -24.64 7.56 0.31
N LEU A 700 -24.73 6.44 1.04
CA LEU A 700 -25.40 5.24 0.55
C LEU A 700 -26.92 5.40 0.65
N SER A 701 -27.64 4.79 -0.30
CA SER A 701 -29.10 4.74 -0.27
C SER A 701 -29.61 3.54 0.53
N ALA A 702 -30.49 3.80 1.50
CA ALA A 702 -31.22 2.77 2.24
C ALA A 702 -32.10 1.85 1.35
N THR A 703 -32.40 2.26 0.11
CA THR A 703 -33.13 1.41 -0.86
C THR A 703 -32.23 0.44 -1.62
N ARG A 704 -30.92 0.74 -1.69
CA ARG A 704 -29.94 -0.06 -2.44
C ARG A 704 -29.01 -0.86 -1.55
N TYR A 705 -28.97 -0.56 -0.26
CA TYR A 705 -28.11 -1.21 0.72
C TYR A 705 -28.91 -1.60 1.97
N PRO A 706 -28.58 -2.75 2.58
CA PRO A 706 -29.28 -3.23 3.77
C PRO A 706 -28.94 -2.41 5.04
N PRO A 707 -29.73 -2.53 6.13
CA PRO A 707 -29.64 -1.65 7.32
C PRO A 707 -28.30 -1.64 8.06
N GLU A 708 -27.46 -2.67 7.93
CA GLU A 708 -26.10 -2.70 8.48
C GLU A 708 -25.20 -1.60 7.91
N TRP A 709 -25.57 -1.00 6.77
CA TRP A 709 -24.88 0.14 6.17
C TRP A 709 -25.42 1.51 6.61
N ALA A 710 -26.32 1.54 7.60
CA ALA A 710 -26.93 2.78 8.08
C ALA A 710 -25.91 3.82 8.55
N TRP A 711 -24.74 3.38 9.03
CA TRP A 711 -23.63 4.25 9.41
C TRP A 711 -23.16 5.16 8.26
N ALA A 712 -23.36 4.76 6.99
CA ALA A 712 -22.92 5.49 5.80
C ALA A 712 -24.06 6.05 4.94
N PHE A 713 -25.31 6.05 5.45
CA PHE A 713 -26.43 6.63 4.72
C PHE A 713 -26.33 8.15 4.62
N GLY A 714 -26.89 8.71 3.55
CA GLY A 714 -26.93 10.16 3.36
C GLY A 714 -27.69 10.88 4.48
N VAL A 715 -27.09 11.92 5.05
CA VAL A 715 -27.68 12.70 6.15
C VAL A 715 -28.49 13.92 5.70
N GLY A 716 -28.65 14.08 4.39
CA GLY A 716 -29.38 15.18 3.78
C GLY A 716 -28.75 16.55 4.04
N THR A 717 -29.47 17.61 3.65
CA THR A 717 -29.03 18.99 3.89
C THR A 717 -29.05 19.35 5.38
N THR A 718 -29.87 18.68 6.19
CA THR A 718 -29.89 18.84 7.65
C THR A 718 -28.55 18.46 8.26
N GLY A 719 -28.02 17.26 7.95
CA GLY A 719 -26.70 16.84 8.44
C GLY A 719 -25.56 17.73 7.93
N TRP A 720 -25.65 18.19 6.68
CA TRP A 720 -24.70 19.18 6.14
C TRP A 720 -24.67 20.47 7.00
N ASN A 721 -25.83 20.98 7.40
CA ASN A 721 -25.93 22.15 8.26
C ASN A 721 -25.48 21.85 9.70
N GLN A 722 -25.73 20.65 10.22
CA GLN A 722 -25.22 20.25 11.55
C GLN A 722 -23.69 20.22 11.61
N LEU A 723 -23.00 19.84 10.51
CA LEU A 723 -21.55 19.95 10.42
C LEU A 723 -21.06 21.41 10.42
N HIS A 724 -21.80 22.31 9.76
CA HIS A 724 -21.54 23.75 9.86
C HIS A 724 -21.72 24.25 11.31
N ASP A 725 -22.82 23.86 11.97
CA ASP A 725 -23.17 24.28 13.32
C ASP A 725 -22.19 23.74 14.37
N PHE A 726 -21.67 22.52 14.18
CA PHE A 726 -20.59 21.95 14.99
C PHE A 726 -19.38 22.90 15.07
N VAL A 727 -18.90 23.38 13.92
CA VAL A 727 -17.75 24.29 13.87
C VAL A 727 -18.10 25.66 14.47
N THR A 728 -19.20 26.28 14.02
CA THR A 728 -19.58 27.60 14.55
C THR A 728 -19.85 27.59 16.06
N GLY A 729 -20.26 26.44 16.60
CA GLY A 729 -20.48 26.18 18.01
C GLY A 729 -19.22 25.97 18.87
N GLY A 730 -18.05 25.77 18.26
CA GLY A 730 -16.77 25.58 18.97
C GLY A 730 -15.95 24.37 18.52
N GLY A 731 -16.48 23.53 17.64
CA GLY A 731 -15.77 22.38 17.08
C GLY A 731 -14.64 22.78 16.13
N THR A 732 -13.73 21.83 15.87
CA THR A 732 -12.63 22.01 14.92
C THR A 732 -12.83 21.13 13.69
N LEU A 733 -12.73 21.68 12.48
CA LEU A 733 -12.69 20.93 11.24
C LEU A 733 -11.30 21.00 10.62
N VAL A 734 -10.66 19.86 10.36
CA VAL A 734 -9.37 19.78 9.66
C VAL A 734 -9.59 19.15 8.30
N ALA A 735 -9.42 19.89 7.22
CA ALA A 735 -9.66 19.45 5.86
C ALA A 735 -8.37 19.45 5.03
N TYR A 736 -8.22 18.51 4.11
CA TYR A 736 -7.08 18.52 3.17
C TYR A 736 -7.42 17.91 1.81
N GLY A 737 -6.57 18.11 0.81
CA GLY A 737 -6.85 17.71 -0.57
C GLY A 737 -8.17 18.30 -1.07
N SER A 738 -9.02 17.50 -1.72
CA SER A 738 -10.36 17.94 -2.12
C SER A 738 -11.31 18.22 -0.94
N GLY A 739 -11.00 17.75 0.27
CA GLY A 739 -11.70 18.14 1.50
C GLY A 739 -11.65 19.66 1.73
N THR A 740 -10.60 20.33 1.28
CA THR A 740 -10.48 21.80 1.36
C THR A 740 -11.55 22.51 0.53
N ALA A 741 -11.81 22.03 -0.69
CA ALA A 741 -12.90 22.56 -1.53
C ALA A 741 -14.29 22.29 -0.90
N THR A 742 -14.45 21.15 -0.22
CA THR A 742 -15.68 20.84 0.52
C THR A 742 -15.87 21.78 1.72
N ALA A 743 -14.82 22.04 2.49
CA ALA A 743 -14.85 23.03 3.58
C ALA A 743 -15.11 24.44 3.06
N GLN A 744 -14.53 24.81 1.91
CA GLN A 744 -14.81 26.07 1.22
C GLN A 744 -16.30 26.19 0.89
N SER A 745 -16.91 25.14 0.32
CA SER A 745 -18.35 25.11 0.02
C SER A 745 -19.23 25.15 1.27
N LEU A 746 -18.77 24.62 2.41
CA LEU A 746 -19.52 24.57 3.65
C LEU A 746 -19.58 25.95 4.34
N PHE A 747 -18.48 26.69 4.34
CA PHE A 747 -18.35 27.95 5.09
C PHE A 747 -18.23 29.21 4.22
N SER A 748 -18.25 29.06 2.90
CA SER A 748 -17.92 30.13 1.94
C SER A 748 -16.55 30.75 2.23
N LEU A 749 -15.53 29.90 2.43
CA LEU A 749 -14.18 30.38 2.75
C LEU A 749 -13.65 31.31 1.65
N PRO A 750 -13.05 32.46 1.98
CA PRO A 750 -12.62 33.47 1.03
C PRO A 750 -11.30 33.09 0.35
N ILE A 751 -11.33 31.99 -0.40
CA ILE A 751 -10.22 31.48 -1.20
C ILE A 751 -10.67 31.23 -2.64
N THR A 752 -9.72 31.23 -3.56
CA THR A 752 -9.91 30.80 -4.96
C THR A 752 -8.71 29.98 -5.40
N SER A 753 -8.94 28.96 -6.23
CA SER A 753 -7.85 28.21 -6.86
C SER A 753 -6.96 29.16 -7.67
N THR A 754 -5.66 28.87 -7.67
CA THR A 754 -4.63 29.51 -8.51
C THR A 754 -4.33 28.73 -9.77
N LEU A 755 -4.77 27.47 -9.81
CA LEU A 755 -4.51 26.57 -10.92
C LEU A 755 -5.46 26.88 -12.08
N PRO A 756 -5.00 26.74 -13.33
CA PRO A 756 -5.84 26.96 -14.49
C PRO A 756 -7.00 25.94 -14.52
N GLY A 757 -8.24 26.43 -14.58
CA GLY A 757 -9.41 25.61 -14.87
C GLY A 757 -9.42 25.24 -16.35
N GLY A 758 -8.73 24.16 -16.75
CA GLY A 758 -8.52 23.85 -18.17
C GLY A 758 -7.84 22.51 -18.46
N SER A 759 -7.21 22.42 -19.64
CA SER A 759 -6.45 21.24 -20.09
C SER A 759 -5.25 20.98 -19.19
N ASN A 760 -4.90 19.70 -18.99
CA ASN A 760 -3.64 19.28 -18.32
C ASN A 760 -2.37 19.79 -19.02
N SER A 761 -2.48 20.51 -20.14
CA SER A 761 -1.37 21.14 -20.84
C SER A 761 -0.79 22.34 -20.09
N ASP A 762 -1.60 23.07 -19.32
CA ASP A 762 -1.16 24.31 -18.65
C ASP A 762 -0.64 24.03 -17.23
N PHE A 763 -1.19 23.01 -16.55
CA PHE A 763 -0.70 22.53 -15.26
C PHE A 763 -0.85 21.01 -15.17
N TYR A 764 0.22 20.32 -14.76
CA TYR A 764 0.19 18.87 -14.56
C TYR A 764 1.17 18.42 -13.47
N CYS A 765 0.64 17.72 -12.46
CA CYS A 765 1.42 17.21 -11.33
C CYS A 765 0.87 15.83 -10.90
N PRO A 766 1.29 14.74 -11.57
CA PRO A 766 0.76 13.39 -11.35
C PRO A 766 1.47 12.67 -10.18
N GLY A 767 1.47 13.29 -9.00
CA GLY A 767 2.16 12.75 -7.82
C GLY A 767 3.64 13.12 -7.82
N SER A 768 3.94 14.23 -7.15
CA SER A 768 5.28 14.80 -7.01
C SER A 768 5.46 15.42 -5.63
N LEU A 769 6.72 15.63 -5.24
CA LEU A 769 7.07 16.40 -4.05
C LEU A 769 7.40 17.82 -4.45
N LEU A 770 6.68 18.78 -3.87
CA LEU A 770 6.80 20.20 -4.17
C LEU A 770 7.36 20.97 -2.97
N SER A 771 8.05 22.08 -3.23
CA SER A 771 8.56 22.98 -2.20
C SER A 771 7.43 23.69 -1.43
N GLN A 772 7.61 23.88 -0.13
CA GLN A 772 6.73 24.67 0.73
C GLN A 772 7.53 25.45 1.76
N GLU A 773 6.96 26.59 2.16
CA GLU A 773 7.40 27.42 3.28
C GLU A 773 6.34 27.36 4.39
N PHE A 774 6.71 26.87 5.57
CA PHE A 774 5.83 26.75 6.75
C PHE A 774 6.10 27.87 7.77
N ASP A 775 5.04 28.45 8.32
CA ASP A 775 5.12 29.30 9.51
C ASP A 775 5.28 28.43 10.77
N THR A 776 6.52 28.20 11.19
CA THR A 776 6.83 27.31 12.31
C THR A 776 6.36 27.83 13.68
N ASP A 777 5.94 29.10 13.78
CA ASP A 777 5.35 29.64 15.00
C ASP A 777 3.82 29.36 15.05
N ASN A 778 3.20 29.01 13.91
CA ASN A 778 1.78 28.62 13.85
C ASN A 778 1.54 27.27 14.58
N PRO A 779 0.50 27.15 15.44
CA PRO A 779 0.21 25.92 16.15
C PRO A 779 0.02 24.67 15.30
N ALA A 780 -0.53 24.81 14.09
CA ALA A 780 -0.69 23.71 13.16
C ALA A 780 0.64 23.22 12.58
N ALA A 781 1.67 24.07 12.52
CA ALA A 781 2.99 23.75 11.96
C ALA A 781 4.09 23.54 13.02
N TRP A 782 3.74 23.54 14.31
CA TRP A 782 4.71 23.24 15.37
C TRP A 782 5.42 21.90 15.14
N GLY A 783 6.76 21.95 15.10
CA GLY A 783 7.59 20.77 14.85
C GLY A 783 7.77 20.41 13.37
N VAL A 784 7.20 21.16 12.42
CA VAL A 784 7.48 21.03 10.98
C VAL A 784 8.70 21.90 10.63
N PRO A 785 9.65 21.45 9.77
CA PRO A 785 10.69 22.31 9.22
C PRO A 785 10.09 23.48 8.42
N ALA A 786 10.78 24.62 8.38
CA ALA A 786 10.33 25.77 7.60
C ALA A 786 10.26 25.46 6.09
N ASP A 787 11.09 24.54 5.61
CA ASP A 787 11.27 24.15 4.21
C ASP A 787 10.91 22.67 3.95
N ASN A 788 9.80 22.20 4.51
CA ASN A 788 9.36 20.81 4.35
C ASN A 788 8.65 20.58 3.00
N PRO A 789 9.13 19.71 2.10
CA PRO A 789 8.39 19.39 0.87
C PRO A 789 7.03 18.76 1.17
N VAL A 790 6.06 18.99 0.28
CA VAL A 790 4.72 18.41 0.39
C VAL A 790 4.37 17.54 -0.80
N TRP A 791 3.57 16.52 -0.55
CA TRP A 791 3.03 15.67 -1.60
C TRP A 791 1.87 16.35 -2.32
N PHE A 792 1.96 16.40 -3.65
CA PHE A 792 0.94 16.98 -4.52
C PHE A 792 0.52 15.98 -5.60
N VAL A 793 -0.77 15.62 -5.64
CA VAL A 793 -1.35 14.74 -6.65
C VAL A 793 -2.78 15.16 -6.99
N SER A 794 -2.97 15.75 -8.17
CA SER A 794 -4.30 16.25 -8.59
C SER A 794 -4.98 17.13 -7.53
N ASN A 795 -4.18 17.83 -6.72
CA ASN A 795 -4.62 18.68 -5.62
C ASN A 795 -4.78 20.13 -6.11
N ASP A 796 -4.95 21.07 -5.17
CA ASP A 796 -5.15 22.49 -5.47
C ASP A 796 -4.23 23.38 -4.63
N ALA A 797 -4.12 24.64 -5.03
CA ALA A 797 -3.40 25.69 -4.33
C ALA A 797 -4.18 27.01 -4.45
N TYR A 798 -4.17 27.83 -3.40
CA TYR A 798 -5.17 28.89 -3.26
C TYR A 798 -4.58 30.29 -3.18
N ARG A 799 -5.41 31.29 -3.45
CA ARG A 799 -5.21 32.70 -3.06
C ARG A 799 -6.35 33.13 -2.17
N LEU A 800 -6.03 33.95 -1.17
CA LEU A 800 -7.04 34.61 -0.34
C LEU A 800 -7.74 35.70 -1.15
N THR A 801 -9.08 35.68 -1.18
CA THR A 801 -9.90 36.72 -1.81
C THR A 801 -10.35 37.78 -0.81
N SER A 802 -10.33 37.47 0.49
CA SER A 802 -10.63 38.38 1.59
C SER A 802 -9.99 37.88 2.88
N THR A 803 -9.47 38.79 3.69
CA THR A 803 -8.99 38.53 5.06
C THR A 803 -9.93 39.08 6.13
N SER A 804 -11.00 39.76 5.73
CA SER A 804 -11.97 40.39 6.64
C SER A 804 -13.22 39.55 6.88
N THR A 805 -13.49 38.54 6.05
CA THR A 805 -14.66 37.66 6.19
C THR A 805 -14.58 36.82 7.46
N TYR A 806 -13.40 36.21 7.68
CA TYR A 806 -13.05 35.48 8.89
C TYR A 806 -11.61 35.82 9.25
N PRO A 807 -11.23 35.90 10.54
CA PRO A 807 -9.83 35.90 10.95
C PRO A 807 -9.13 34.67 10.37
N VAL A 808 -8.00 34.89 9.69
CA VAL A 808 -7.24 33.85 8.99
C VAL A 808 -5.76 33.98 9.27
N GLU A 809 -5.09 32.85 9.48
CA GLU A 809 -3.65 32.71 9.59
C GLU A 809 -3.14 31.81 8.45
N VAL A 810 -2.00 32.18 7.86
CA VAL A 810 -1.33 31.37 6.83
C VAL A 810 -0.36 30.41 7.52
N ILE A 811 -0.60 29.11 7.36
CA ILE A 811 0.24 28.04 7.93
C ILE A 811 1.38 27.70 6.98
N ALA A 812 1.09 27.62 5.68
CA ALA A 812 2.06 27.23 4.66
C ALA A 812 1.74 27.86 3.30
N LYS A 813 2.79 28.17 2.53
CA LYS A 813 2.70 28.70 1.17
C LYS A 813 3.79 28.12 0.28
N TYR A 814 3.54 28.10 -1.02
CA TYR A 814 4.56 27.81 -2.02
C TYR A 814 5.55 29.00 -2.11
N PRO A 815 6.86 28.75 -2.36
CA PRO A 815 7.82 29.80 -2.63
C PRO A 815 7.37 30.74 -3.76
N GLY A 816 7.87 31.97 -3.76
CA GLY A 816 7.58 32.97 -4.80
C GLY A 816 8.33 32.76 -6.13
N THR A 817 9.12 31.68 -6.23
CA THR A 817 9.97 31.32 -7.38
C THR A 817 9.37 30.16 -8.17
N ASP A 818 9.68 30.04 -9.46
CA ASP A 818 9.20 28.93 -10.30
C ASP A 818 9.78 27.54 -9.96
N GLU A 819 10.78 27.45 -9.06
CA GLU A 819 11.44 26.21 -8.64
C GLU A 819 10.58 25.40 -7.63
N GLN A 820 9.38 25.02 -8.04
CA GLN A 820 8.42 24.31 -7.18
C GLN A 820 8.73 22.82 -7.05
N LEU A 821 9.26 22.19 -8.09
CA LEU A 821 9.48 20.74 -8.12
C LEU A 821 10.72 20.35 -7.31
N LYS A 822 10.55 19.51 -6.28
CA LYS A 822 11.66 18.87 -5.57
C LYS A 822 11.95 17.45 -6.08
N SER A 823 10.92 16.71 -6.50
CA SER A 823 11.05 15.37 -7.05
C SER A 823 9.79 14.97 -7.82
N GLY A 824 9.94 14.35 -8.99
CA GLY A 824 8.85 13.83 -9.82
C GLY A 824 8.70 14.59 -11.14
N TRP A 825 7.46 14.97 -11.46
CA TRP A 825 7.10 15.73 -12.67
C TRP A 825 6.15 16.89 -12.34
N LEU A 826 6.45 18.06 -12.91
CA LEU A 826 5.60 19.24 -12.86
C LEU A 826 5.61 19.97 -14.20
N ILE A 827 4.43 20.41 -14.64
CA ILE A 827 4.20 21.40 -15.70
C ILE A 827 3.41 22.54 -15.06
N GLY A 828 3.74 23.80 -15.39
CA GLY A 828 3.01 24.97 -14.92
C GLY A 828 3.31 25.39 -13.47
N GLY A 829 4.53 25.15 -12.98
CA GLY A 829 4.90 25.43 -11.59
C GLY A 829 4.71 26.89 -11.18
N GLU A 830 4.81 27.83 -12.12
CA GLU A 830 4.59 29.27 -11.91
C GLU A 830 3.19 29.60 -11.38
N HIS A 831 2.19 28.75 -11.64
CA HIS A 831 0.83 28.93 -11.11
C HIS A 831 0.77 28.81 -9.59
N LEU A 832 1.73 28.11 -8.99
CA LEU A 832 1.83 27.92 -7.55
C LEU A 832 2.55 29.08 -6.86
N ASN A 833 3.19 29.99 -7.59
CA ASN A 833 4.05 31.01 -6.98
C ASN A 833 3.30 31.86 -5.94
N ALA A 834 3.84 31.84 -4.71
CA ALA A 834 3.26 32.49 -3.54
C ALA A 834 1.80 32.10 -3.23
N ALA A 835 1.27 31.04 -3.84
CA ALA A 835 -0.03 30.49 -3.49
C ALA A 835 0.03 29.95 -2.06
N VAL A 836 -1.09 30.05 -1.34
CA VAL A 836 -1.23 29.49 0.01
C VAL A 836 -1.68 28.04 -0.10
N ASN A 837 -1.10 27.20 0.75
CA ASN A 837 -1.42 25.79 0.86
C ASN A 837 -2.17 25.51 2.17
N GLY A 838 -1.59 25.92 3.30
CA GLY A 838 -2.15 25.71 4.64
C GLY A 838 -2.76 26.99 5.22
N LEU A 839 -3.99 26.92 5.72
CA LEU A 839 -4.73 28.05 6.29
C LEU A 839 -5.49 27.63 7.56
N SER A 840 -5.58 28.53 8.53
CA SER A 840 -6.39 28.38 9.75
C SER A 840 -7.37 29.54 9.85
N TRP A 841 -8.68 29.26 9.94
CA TRP A 841 -9.73 30.25 10.12
C TRP A 841 -10.40 30.11 11.47
N THR A 842 -10.74 31.24 12.08
CA THR A 842 -11.68 31.28 13.21
C THR A 842 -13.09 31.55 12.69
N ILE A 843 -14.01 30.61 12.88
CA ILE A 843 -15.40 30.70 12.40
C ILE A 843 -16.34 30.49 13.57
N GLY A 844 -17.12 31.53 13.92
CA GLY A 844 -17.91 31.52 15.14
C GLY A 844 -17.01 31.33 16.37
N LYS A 845 -17.22 30.24 17.11
CA LYS A 845 -16.39 29.86 18.27
C LYS A 845 -15.33 28.80 17.96
N GLY A 846 -15.35 28.21 16.77
CA GLY A 846 -14.50 27.08 16.39
C GLY A 846 -13.46 27.44 15.34
N TYR A 847 -12.83 26.40 14.80
CA TYR A 847 -11.75 26.52 13.83
C TYR A 847 -12.02 25.67 12.59
N VAL A 848 -11.63 26.20 11.43
CA VAL A 848 -11.42 25.40 10.22
C VAL A 848 -9.95 25.47 9.87
N VAL A 849 -9.30 24.35 9.64
CA VAL A 849 -7.90 24.28 9.18
C VAL A 849 -7.90 23.53 7.87
N THR A 850 -7.34 24.11 6.80
CA THR A 850 -7.28 23.46 5.49
C THR A 850 -5.86 23.33 4.98
N PHE A 851 -5.61 22.27 4.20
CA PHE A 851 -4.42 22.12 3.36
C PHE A 851 -4.82 21.79 1.92
N GLY A 852 -4.30 22.53 0.94
CA GLY A 852 -4.64 22.26 -0.47
C GLY A 852 -4.10 20.92 -0.97
N ASN A 853 -2.95 20.51 -0.44
CA ASN A 853 -2.27 19.27 -0.79
C ASN A 853 -2.80 18.04 -0.04
N GLU A 854 -2.47 16.85 -0.53
CA GLU A 854 -2.82 15.56 0.09
C GLU A 854 -1.79 15.17 1.17
N ILE A 855 -2.21 15.11 2.46
CA ILE A 855 -1.32 14.83 3.61
C ILE A 855 -1.29 13.35 4.00
N GLY A 856 -2.34 12.59 3.66
CA GLY A 856 -2.50 11.18 4.03
C GLY A 856 -2.00 10.20 2.98
N PHE A 857 -1.54 10.67 1.81
CA PHE A 857 -1.33 9.85 0.60
C PHE A 857 -0.64 8.53 0.89
N ARG A 858 -1.39 7.41 0.82
CA ARG A 858 -0.89 6.04 1.02
C ARG A 858 -0.06 5.82 2.28
N THR A 859 -0.16 6.71 3.28
CA THR A 859 0.73 6.78 4.46
C THR A 859 2.20 7.12 4.17
N TRP A 860 2.51 7.60 2.96
CA TRP A 860 3.86 7.89 2.49
C TRP A 860 4.44 9.16 3.13
N ASN A 861 3.71 10.27 3.07
CA ASN A 861 4.18 11.60 3.46
C ASN A 861 4.04 11.88 4.97
N ARG A 862 4.68 11.04 5.79
CA ARG A 862 4.69 11.14 7.26
C ARG A 862 5.33 12.41 7.78
N SER A 863 6.21 13.05 7.00
CA SER A 863 6.82 14.33 7.37
C SER A 863 5.78 15.43 7.62
N GLU A 864 4.66 15.38 6.89
CA GLU A 864 3.56 16.34 6.92
C GLU A 864 2.49 16.00 7.97
N GLN A 865 2.25 14.72 8.27
CA GLN A 865 1.13 14.25 9.10
C GLN A 865 1.01 14.92 10.48
N ARG A 866 2.12 15.46 11.01
CA ARG A 866 2.12 16.29 12.23
C ARG A 866 1.13 17.45 12.16
N THR A 867 0.93 18.05 10.99
CA THR A 867 0.00 19.18 10.81
C THR A 867 -1.44 18.79 11.12
N LEU A 868 -1.86 17.58 10.71
CA LEU A 868 -3.18 17.02 11.01
C LEU A 868 -3.37 16.84 12.50
N PHE A 869 -2.41 16.20 13.17
CA PHE A 869 -2.48 15.97 14.61
C PHE A 869 -2.42 17.28 15.41
N ASN A 870 -1.53 18.21 15.01
CA ASN A 870 -1.45 19.52 15.62
C ASN A 870 -2.80 20.24 15.57
N ALA A 871 -3.44 20.28 14.38
CA ALA A 871 -4.73 20.92 14.21
C ALA A 871 -5.84 20.25 15.04
N ALA A 872 -5.90 18.91 15.02
CA ALA A 872 -6.92 18.14 15.74
C ALA A 872 -6.84 18.29 17.27
N TYR A 873 -5.63 18.37 17.83
CA TYR A 873 -5.44 18.56 19.28
C TYR A 873 -5.43 20.02 19.72
N TYR A 874 -5.02 20.96 18.86
CA TYR A 874 -4.92 22.37 19.22
C TYR A 874 -6.30 23.03 19.34
N GLY A 875 -7.21 22.80 18.39
CA GLY A 875 -8.51 23.44 18.38
C GLY A 875 -9.33 23.23 19.68
N PRO A 876 -9.45 21.99 20.19
CA PRO A 876 -10.12 21.70 21.46
C PRO A 876 -9.36 22.13 22.72
N SER A 877 -8.11 22.56 22.61
CA SER A 877 -7.24 22.86 23.75
C SER A 877 -7.66 24.12 24.52
N THR A 878 -7.32 24.17 25.81
CA THR A 878 -7.51 25.39 26.61
C THR A 878 -6.29 26.28 26.49
N LYS A 879 -6.47 27.51 25.99
CA LYS A 879 -5.41 28.52 25.91
C LYS A 879 -5.06 29.04 27.30
N LEU A 880 -3.76 29.17 27.57
CA LEU A 880 -3.19 29.61 28.84
C LEU A 880 -2.31 30.84 28.62
N THR A 881 -2.51 31.87 29.44
CA THR A 881 -1.56 32.99 29.52
C THR A 881 -0.23 32.52 30.11
N ALA A 882 0.84 33.30 29.95
CA ALA A 882 2.15 32.96 30.53
C ALA A 882 2.07 32.70 32.04
N ASP A 883 1.29 33.50 32.78
CA ASP A 883 1.09 33.33 34.22
C ASP A 883 0.32 32.05 34.56
N GLN A 884 -0.71 31.70 33.78
CA GLN A 884 -1.47 30.46 33.97
C GLN A 884 -0.60 29.25 33.66
N PHE A 885 0.19 29.31 32.58
CA PHE A 885 1.11 28.25 32.17
C PHE A 885 2.20 28.02 33.23
N GLN A 886 2.79 29.09 33.77
CA GLN A 886 3.84 28.98 34.78
C GLN A 886 3.34 28.40 36.11
N ARG A 887 2.04 28.55 36.43
CA ARG A 887 1.45 27.94 37.64
C ARG A 887 1.44 26.43 37.62
N LEU A 888 1.62 25.78 36.45
CA LEU A 888 1.70 24.32 36.34
C LEU A 888 2.90 23.72 37.10
N GLY A 889 3.95 24.51 37.34
CA GLY A 889 5.12 24.08 38.09
C GLY A 889 4.99 24.29 39.61
N LYS A 890 3.99 25.03 40.08
CA LYS A 890 3.79 25.36 41.49
C LYS A 890 2.94 24.32 42.19
#